data_AF-J6F3Y3-F1
#
_entry.id   AF-J6F3Y3-F1
#
_cell.length_a   1.000
_cell.length_b   1.000
_cell.length_c   1.000
_cell.angle_alpha   90.00
_cell.angle_beta   90.00
_cell.angle_gamma   90.00
#
_symmetry.space_group_name_H-M   'P 1'
#
loop_
_entity.id
_entity.type
_entity.pdbx_description
1 polymer ?
#
loop_
_entity_poly.entity_id
_entity_poly.type
_entity_poly.pdbx_seq_one_letter_code
_entity_poly.pdbx_strand_id
1 'polypeptide(L)'
;MNADLKRVRESSLDGGPSSSKRRAVASSAGGSSPASSHTAPEPEDDGVEDWMRVVETKRKEAIYRQMLQYRRAYEREQARAAALERQQRAFEASLQGYKTCWAQLVSSIRDRAGRTSDLPEAQVMDLDPSSPQSEWEAMLEKQLSATMGLVSTFAESASGRPSSLPSSELEKRVTQLQSKTDALETAASRQQAEINRLREARDAVQSELLRAEKRVDRQRMEFDKERESLRSQRESTAAAAKPIANGSGHSTPNPAAADPESKAGSPQVASSSEDVADRVTELEGLLAARQKQLEEAQTENVNLTQELDRIKVLVYLQQLAASISRADAAQERFEQSERKLDQLRDSNLEFREAVLAESRQEVETLRQQMSKKDTDLARIRGARDDLQGQLNERIAGDNEKERTTKGLEALCKTREERIVFLVSEVRRLKGKLAAQDGAEGYLAFLKSDGGVDGDYIKNLEERLATASDQVTALTAQIESLSAGEAAAAAAETAVRTELESAKRLLQKYQRVLGENPEVADDVKQLAARLEEETEVKRKLELKVAEAEESTNALYTEVEGLSKLWDGLEQTLRSQVFAVKDNEAMIKGLQTDKAKAANKYFQAMRAKEAIEAECKTAQRSVDKQSKLLERAHEVEKALNNQLVSLVGLAVADSQAQQEQGMTTLKNATLELQTQLATITAEKAQLEHRLQHSQSVLSETQQQSKSRDSQAVADRNARTKAQEELESAQKTVKKLRAKQDTLLAATASGNGNVAAQTAIAERDKCMKLLKCSCCDLNFKQQVIVKCMHTFCKE
;
A
#
# COMPACT_ATOMS: atom_id res chain seq x y z
N MET A 1 27.12 -10.73 -20.58
CA MET A 1 28.26 -10.06 -19.91
C MET A 1 28.14 -10.31 -18.41
N ASN A 2 28.54 -11.50 -17.97
CA ASN A 2 28.50 -11.93 -16.57
C ASN A 2 29.93 -12.02 -16.07
N ALA A 3 30.45 -10.96 -15.46
CA ALA A 3 31.76 -10.95 -14.83
C ALA A 3 31.78 -9.91 -13.72
N ASP A 4 31.13 -10.16 -12.58
CA ASP A 4 31.37 -9.35 -11.37
C ASP A 4 30.92 -10.00 -10.03
N LEU A 5 31.08 -11.32 -9.89
CA LEU A 5 30.81 -12.02 -8.60
C LEU A 5 32.00 -12.83 -8.05
N LYS A 6 33.25 -12.44 -8.36
CA LYS A 6 34.46 -13.16 -7.91
C LYS A 6 35.47 -12.36 -7.06
N ARG A 7 35.08 -11.27 -6.40
CA ARG A 7 36.01 -10.51 -5.53
C ARG A 7 35.47 -10.24 -4.12
N VAL A 8 35.24 -11.27 -3.30
CA VAL A 8 35.18 -11.09 -1.81
C VAL A 8 35.65 -12.33 -1.02
N ARG A 9 36.69 -13.03 -1.47
CA ARG A 9 37.34 -14.07 -0.63
C ARG A 9 38.82 -14.18 -0.95
N GLU A 10 39.61 -13.23 -0.44
CA GLU A 10 41.05 -13.40 -0.17
C GLU A 10 41.61 -12.07 0.34
N SER A 11 41.54 -11.84 1.65
CA SER A 11 42.51 -10.99 2.35
C SER A 11 42.37 -11.19 3.85
N SER A 12 43.02 -12.23 4.38
CA SER A 12 43.46 -12.32 5.78
C SER A 12 44.21 -13.64 6.03
N LEU A 13 45.40 -13.75 5.45
CA LEU A 13 46.45 -14.63 5.95
C LEU A 13 47.76 -13.88 5.82
N ASP A 14 48.20 -13.24 6.90
CA ASP A 14 49.63 -13.08 7.16
C ASP A 14 49.89 -13.19 8.67
N GLY A 15 50.95 -13.90 9.02
CA GLY A 15 51.17 -14.48 10.34
C GLY A 15 52.29 -13.82 11.15
N GLY A 16 52.00 -13.59 12.44
CA GLY A 16 52.92 -13.67 13.59
C GLY A 16 53.60 -12.37 14.08
N PRO A 17 54.17 -12.32 15.31
CA PRO A 17 53.87 -13.12 16.52
C PRO A 17 53.77 -12.31 17.84
N SER A 18 53.15 -12.94 18.84
CA SER A 18 53.51 -12.95 20.28
C SER A 18 53.37 -11.72 21.21
N SER A 19 52.82 -12.06 22.39
CA SER A 19 52.91 -11.45 23.74
C SER A 19 51.75 -10.51 24.09
N SER A 20 51.12 -10.58 25.25
CA SER A 20 51.54 -11.08 26.56
C SER A 20 50.32 -11.32 27.46
N LYS A 21 50.50 -12.23 28.41
CA LYS A 21 49.60 -12.61 29.52
C LYS A 21 48.87 -11.41 30.16
N ARG A 22 47.56 -11.54 30.42
CA ARG A 22 46.93 -10.89 31.58
C ARG A 22 46.22 -11.91 32.47
N ARG A 23 46.85 -12.02 33.64
CA ARG A 23 46.49 -12.63 34.91
C ARG A 23 45.14 -12.09 35.42
N ALA A 24 44.21 -12.98 35.74
CA ALA A 24 43.05 -12.67 36.58
C ALA A 24 43.48 -12.75 38.05
N VAL A 25 43.22 -11.67 38.80
CA VAL A 25 43.36 -11.59 40.26
C VAL A 25 41.96 -11.58 40.83
N ALA A 26 41.69 -12.52 41.74
CA ALA A 26 40.52 -12.57 42.59
C ALA A 26 40.73 -11.70 43.85
N SER A 27 39.65 -11.07 44.36
CA SER A 27 39.37 -11.00 45.81
C SER A 27 38.04 -10.28 46.15
N SER A 28 37.22 -10.98 46.95
CA SER A 28 36.22 -10.54 47.96
C SER A 28 34.94 -9.83 47.49
N ALA A 29 33.73 -10.06 47.99
CA ALA A 29 33.07 -10.88 49.02
C ALA A 29 31.56 -10.81 48.63
N GLY A 30 30.66 -11.78 48.81
CA GLY A 30 30.34 -12.61 49.96
C GLY A 30 28.90 -13.12 49.74
N GLY A 31 28.56 -14.30 50.25
CA GLY A 31 27.19 -14.83 50.16
C GLY A 31 27.07 -16.35 50.16
N SER A 32 27.17 -16.93 51.35
CA SER A 32 26.49 -18.17 51.82
C SER A 32 26.48 -19.44 50.94
N SER A 33 27.25 -20.43 51.38
CA SER A 33 26.95 -21.86 51.17
C SER A 33 25.66 -22.29 51.90
N PRO A 34 25.09 -23.45 51.53
CA PRO A 34 25.21 -24.57 52.45
C PRO A 34 25.79 -25.83 51.80
N ALA A 35 26.66 -26.48 52.56
CA ALA A 35 27.12 -27.83 52.32
C ALA A 35 26.14 -28.84 52.92
N SER A 36 25.91 -29.96 52.24
CA SER A 36 26.13 -31.32 52.77
C SER A 36 25.45 -32.37 51.89
N SER A 37 26.24 -33.22 51.22
CA SER A 37 26.48 -34.62 51.62
C SER A 37 26.98 -35.45 50.43
N HIS A 38 27.91 -36.34 50.75
CA HIS A 38 28.78 -37.10 49.86
C HIS A 38 28.06 -38.12 48.96
N THR A 39 28.51 -38.24 47.71
CA THR A 39 28.69 -39.52 46.99
C THR A 39 29.71 -39.33 45.86
N ALA A 40 30.48 -40.38 45.56
CA ALA A 40 31.73 -40.40 44.79
C ALA A 40 31.60 -39.99 43.29
N PRO A 41 32.71 -39.60 42.62
CA PRO A 41 32.67 -38.99 41.28
C PRO A 41 32.65 -40.04 40.15
N GLU A 42 31.64 -39.96 39.29
CA GLU A 42 31.65 -40.47 37.91
C GLU A 42 32.30 -39.41 36.97
N PRO A 43 32.85 -39.80 35.80
CA PRO A 43 33.75 -38.95 35.03
C PRO A 43 33.03 -37.76 34.36
N GLU A 44 33.71 -36.62 34.36
CA GLU A 44 33.27 -35.28 33.93
C GLU A 44 33.03 -35.13 32.40
N ASP A 45 32.26 -36.00 31.76
CA ASP A 45 31.93 -35.87 30.31
C ASP A 45 30.65 -35.04 30.08
N ASP A 46 29.69 -35.08 31.02
CA ASP A 46 28.41 -34.36 30.91
C ASP A 46 28.57 -32.83 30.90
N GLY A 47 29.60 -32.30 31.56
CA GLY A 47 29.83 -30.85 31.64
C GLY A 47 30.32 -30.22 30.33
N VAL A 48 31.02 -30.99 29.49
CA VAL A 48 31.55 -30.51 28.21
C VAL A 48 30.45 -30.47 27.14
N GLU A 49 29.55 -31.46 27.13
CA GLU A 49 28.39 -31.48 26.24
C GLU A 49 27.39 -30.36 26.55
N ASP A 50 27.13 -30.10 27.84
CA ASP A 50 26.25 -29.00 28.25
C ASP A 50 26.84 -27.63 27.92
N TRP A 51 28.15 -27.46 28.08
CA TRP A 51 28.84 -26.23 27.65
C TRP A 51 28.74 -26.03 26.13
N MET A 52 28.89 -27.10 25.35
CA MET A 52 28.78 -27.06 23.89
C MET A 52 27.36 -26.68 23.43
N ARG A 53 26.32 -27.22 24.09
CA ARG A 53 24.92 -26.83 23.86
C ARG A 53 24.66 -25.37 24.18
N VAL A 54 25.17 -24.86 25.30
CA VAL A 54 25.02 -23.44 25.67
C VAL A 54 25.69 -22.54 24.62
N VAL A 55 26.89 -22.89 24.16
CA VAL A 55 27.60 -22.14 23.11
C VAL A 55 26.84 -22.16 21.79
N GLU A 56 26.31 -23.31 21.37
CA GLU A 56 25.50 -23.41 20.15
C GLU A 56 24.20 -22.61 20.24
N THR A 57 23.55 -22.61 21.40
CA THR A 57 22.31 -21.84 21.62
C THR A 57 22.60 -20.33 21.53
N LYS A 58 23.71 -19.87 22.12
CA LYS A 58 24.17 -18.47 21.99
C LYS A 58 24.57 -18.11 20.56
N ARG A 59 25.16 -19.03 19.80
CA ARG A 59 25.47 -18.84 18.36
C ARG A 59 24.20 -18.72 17.52
N LYS A 60 23.21 -19.61 17.73
CA LYS A 60 21.91 -19.57 17.04
C LYS A 60 21.17 -18.27 17.33
N GLU A 61 21.16 -17.81 18.59
CA GLU A 61 20.57 -16.51 18.98
C GLU A 61 21.28 -15.31 18.33
N ALA A 62 22.61 -15.34 18.24
CA ALA A 62 23.37 -14.29 17.58
C ALA A 62 23.06 -14.21 16.08
N ILE A 63 22.96 -15.37 15.41
CA ILE A 63 22.58 -15.46 13.99
C ILE A 63 21.15 -14.95 13.79
N TYR A 64 20.21 -15.33 14.67
CA TYR A 64 18.82 -14.86 14.59
C TYR A 64 18.71 -13.33 14.71
N ARG A 65 19.44 -12.71 15.64
CA ARG A 65 19.53 -11.23 15.77
C ARG A 65 20.08 -10.57 14.51
N GLN A 66 21.05 -11.22 13.87
CA GLN A 66 21.66 -10.71 12.66
C GLN A 66 20.69 -10.85 11.46
N MET A 67 19.95 -11.95 11.37
CA MET A 67 18.89 -12.12 10.37
C MET A 67 17.76 -11.09 10.53
N LEU A 68 17.36 -10.77 11.77
CA LEU A 68 16.34 -9.76 12.02
C LEU A 68 16.81 -8.35 11.60
N GLN A 69 18.10 -8.05 11.79
CA GLN A 69 18.72 -6.82 11.29
C GLN A 69 18.78 -6.80 9.77
N TYR A 70 19.14 -7.90 9.11
CA TYR A 70 19.12 -7.98 7.64
C TYR A 70 17.72 -7.80 7.08
N ARG A 71 16.69 -8.37 7.73
CA ARG A 71 15.30 -8.16 7.35
C ARG A 71 14.90 -6.68 7.45
N ARG A 72 15.19 -6.02 8.59
CA ARG A 72 14.90 -4.59 8.77
C ARG A 72 15.70 -3.72 7.79
N ALA A 73 16.96 -4.06 7.50
CA ALA A 73 17.77 -3.37 6.51
C ALA A 73 17.20 -3.54 5.10
N TYR A 74 16.78 -4.74 4.74
CA TYR A 74 16.12 -5.02 3.48
C TYR A 74 14.81 -4.23 3.33
N GLU A 75 13.95 -4.20 4.36
CA GLU A 75 12.73 -3.39 4.36
C GLU A 75 13.01 -1.89 4.19
N ARG A 76 14.09 -1.37 4.81
CA ARG A 76 14.53 0.03 4.63
C ARG A 76 15.04 0.31 3.22
N GLU A 77 15.84 -0.59 2.64
CA GLU A 77 16.32 -0.44 1.26
C GLU A 77 15.18 -0.58 0.25
N GLN A 78 14.22 -1.46 0.50
CA GLN A 78 13.01 -1.57 -0.32
C GLN A 78 12.16 -0.30 -0.24
N ALA A 79 12.03 0.30 0.95
CA ALA A 79 11.36 1.59 1.10
C ALA A 79 12.12 2.74 0.41
N ARG A 80 13.46 2.73 0.42
CA ARG A 80 14.29 3.68 -0.33
C ARG A 80 14.12 3.51 -1.83
N ALA A 81 14.13 2.28 -2.33
CA ALA A 81 13.88 1.99 -3.74
C ALA A 81 12.49 2.49 -4.16
N ALA A 82 11.45 2.19 -3.38
CA ALA A 82 10.10 2.70 -3.64
C ALA A 82 10.01 4.24 -3.57
N ALA A 83 10.77 4.89 -2.69
CA ALA A 83 10.83 6.35 -2.62
C ALA A 83 11.56 6.95 -3.83
N LEU A 84 12.65 6.34 -4.28
CA LEU A 84 13.38 6.74 -5.49
C LEU A 84 12.52 6.54 -6.74
N GLU A 85 11.78 5.45 -6.84
CA GLU A 85 10.81 5.21 -7.93
C GLU A 85 9.70 6.26 -7.94
N ARG A 86 9.18 6.66 -6.77
CA ARG A 86 8.21 7.76 -6.67
C ARG A 86 8.81 9.09 -7.08
N GLN A 87 10.05 9.38 -6.68
CA GLN A 87 10.77 10.58 -7.10
C GLN A 87 11.02 10.58 -8.61
N GLN A 88 11.43 9.45 -9.18
CA GLN A 88 11.61 9.29 -10.62
C GLN A 88 10.29 9.58 -11.37
N ARG A 89 9.18 8.98 -10.95
CA ARG A 89 7.85 9.26 -11.55
C ARG A 89 7.44 10.71 -11.40
N ALA A 90 7.75 11.34 -10.26
CA ALA A 90 7.48 12.76 -10.04
C ALA A 90 8.34 13.64 -10.98
N PHE A 91 9.62 13.29 -11.17
CA PHE A 91 10.49 13.98 -12.11
C PHE A 91 10.05 13.77 -13.56
N GLU A 92 9.67 12.56 -13.96
CA GLU A 92 9.10 12.26 -15.28
C GLU A 92 7.82 13.05 -15.54
N ALA A 93 6.91 13.12 -14.57
CA ALA A 93 5.70 13.94 -14.65
C ALA A 93 6.04 15.44 -14.73
N SER A 94 7.02 15.91 -13.96
CA SER A 94 7.48 17.30 -14.03
C SER A 94 8.10 17.61 -15.40
N LEU A 95 8.90 16.71 -15.95
CA LEU A 95 9.52 16.85 -17.28
C LEU A 95 8.45 16.88 -18.37
N GLN A 96 7.43 16.02 -18.28
CA GLN A 96 6.27 16.08 -19.18
C GLN A 96 5.54 17.43 -19.07
N GLY A 97 5.33 17.93 -17.84
CA GLY A 97 4.78 19.26 -17.60
C GLY A 97 5.62 20.38 -18.24
N TYR A 98 6.95 20.32 -18.10
CA TYR A 98 7.88 21.25 -18.75
C TYR A 98 7.80 21.15 -20.29
N LYS A 99 7.75 19.94 -20.86
CA LYS A 99 7.59 19.72 -22.30
C LYS A 99 6.29 20.35 -22.82
N THR A 100 5.17 20.16 -22.12
CA THR A 100 3.88 20.75 -22.50
C THR A 100 3.89 22.28 -22.37
N CYS A 101 4.43 22.80 -21.28
CA CYS A 101 4.57 24.25 -21.06
C CYS A 101 5.46 24.90 -22.15
N TRP A 102 6.57 24.25 -22.50
CA TRP A 102 7.45 24.71 -23.56
C TRP A 102 6.79 24.72 -24.93
N ALA A 103 6.06 23.65 -25.28
CA ALA A 103 5.30 23.59 -26.53
C ALA A 103 4.25 24.71 -26.61
N GLN A 104 3.55 24.98 -25.51
CA GLN A 104 2.58 26.07 -25.40
C GLN A 104 3.25 27.45 -25.51
N LEU A 105 4.44 27.65 -24.95
CA LEU A 105 5.20 28.89 -25.05
C LEU A 105 5.64 29.15 -26.50
N VAL A 106 6.21 28.14 -27.16
CA VAL A 106 6.65 28.22 -28.56
C VAL A 106 5.46 28.46 -29.49
N SER A 107 4.33 27.77 -29.28
CA SER A 107 3.10 28.01 -30.06
C SER A 107 2.57 29.43 -29.85
N SER A 108 2.54 29.91 -28.60
CA SER A 108 2.05 31.26 -28.29
C SER A 108 2.93 32.37 -28.87
N ILE A 109 4.25 32.19 -28.89
CA ILE A 109 5.17 33.15 -29.53
C ILE A 109 4.98 33.12 -31.04
N ARG A 110 4.83 31.93 -31.65
CA ARG A 110 4.58 31.78 -33.09
C ARG A 110 3.25 32.40 -33.54
N ASP A 111 2.18 32.20 -32.77
CA ASP A 111 0.86 32.81 -33.04
C ASP A 111 0.92 34.34 -32.99
N ARG A 112 1.76 34.90 -32.10
CA ARG A 112 1.91 36.35 -31.93
C ARG A 112 2.94 36.99 -32.86
N ALA A 113 3.93 36.25 -33.35
CA ALA A 113 4.97 36.74 -34.25
C ALA A 113 4.49 36.86 -35.71
N GLY A 114 3.37 36.22 -36.08
CA GLY A 114 2.90 36.14 -37.46
C GLY A 114 3.75 35.17 -38.30
N ARG A 115 3.20 34.68 -39.43
CA ARG A 115 3.86 33.69 -40.32
C ARG A 115 5.06 34.30 -41.09
N THR A 116 6.10 34.75 -40.41
CA THR A 116 7.33 35.26 -41.03
C THR A 116 8.58 34.45 -40.69
N SER A 117 8.47 33.37 -39.90
CA SER A 117 9.62 32.49 -39.64
C SER A 117 9.52 31.17 -40.41
N ASP A 118 10.30 31.03 -41.48
CA ASP A 118 10.67 29.74 -42.09
C ASP A 118 11.64 28.97 -41.17
N LEU A 119 11.25 28.75 -39.92
CA LEU A 119 12.03 27.97 -38.97
C LEU A 119 11.40 26.58 -38.82
N PRO A 120 12.22 25.51 -38.83
CA PRO A 120 11.74 24.13 -38.83
C PRO A 120 10.77 23.88 -37.68
N GLU A 121 9.73 23.11 -37.97
CA GLU A 121 8.73 22.66 -37.03
C GLU A 121 9.41 22.19 -35.75
N ALA A 122 9.02 22.77 -34.61
CA ALA A 122 9.68 22.50 -33.33
C ALA A 122 9.63 21.00 -33.08
N GLN A 123 10.78 20.34 -33.20
CA GLN A 123 10.92 18.95 -32.82
C GLN A 123 10.45 18.84 -31.37
N VAL A 124 9.32 18.16 -31.19
CA VAL A 124 8.80 17.79 -29.89
C VAL A 124 9.97 17.19 -29.11
N MET A 125 10.18 17.72 -27.93
CA MET A 125 11.29 17.37 -27.04
C MET A 125 11.16 15.91 -26.62
N ASP A 126 11.57 14.98 -27.48
CA ASP A 126 11.46 13.54 -27.26
C ASP A 126 12.74 13.05 -26.59
N LEU A 127 12.88 13.45 -25.33
CA LEU A 127 13.99 13.04 -24.50
C LEU A 127 13.66 11.69 -23.85
N ASP A 128 14.44 10.67 -24.19
CA ASP A 128 14.41 9.33 -23.59
C ASP A 128 15.11 9.38 -22.21
N PRO A 129 14.41 9.07 -21.10
CA PRO A 129 14.97 8.98 -19.74
C PRO A 129 16.26 8.16 -19.61
N SER A 130 16.51 7.26 -20.56
CA SER A 130 17.64 6.33 -20.60
C SER A 130 18.93 6.93 -21.19
N SER A 131 18.83 8.08 -21.87
CA SER A 131 19.98 8.69 -22.56
C SER A 131 21.02 9.25 -21.58
N PRO A 132 22.33 9.13 -21.91
CA PRO A 132 23.40 9.70 -21.09
C PRO A 132 23.28 11.23 -20.98
N GLN A 133 23.65 11.79 -19.81
CA GLN A 133 23.51 13.21 -19.48
C GLN A 133 24.09 14.16 -20.55
N SER A 134 25.18 13.78 -21.22
CA SER A 134 25.78 14.57 -22.30
C SER A 134 24.85 14.78 -23.51
N GLU A 135 23.97 13.82 -23.82
CA GLU A 135 22.99 13.95 -24.90
C GLU A 135 21.86 14.90 -24.51
N TRP A 136 21.47 14.92 -23.23
CA TRP A 136 20.50 15.86 -22.68
C TRP A 136 21.00 17.30 -22.78
N GLU A 137 22.23 17.53 -22.36
CA GLU A 137 22.87 18.85 -22.41
C GLU A 137 22.96 19.36 -23.86
N ALA A 138 23.38 18.51 -24.81
CA ALA A 138 23.45 18.89 -26.22
C ALA A 138 22.07 19.16 -26.86
N MET A 139 21.04 18.40 -26.49
CA MET A 139 19.68 18.62 -26.98
C MET A 139 19.03 19.87 -26.38
N LEU A 140 19.25 20.11 -25.09
CA LEU A 140 18.84 21.34 -24.40
C LEU A 140 19.52 22.57 -25.00
N GLU A 141 20.80 22.49 -25.32
CA GLU A 141 21.56 23.59 -25.92
C GLU A 141 21.06 23.92 -27.34
N LYS A 142 20.77 22.90 -28.16
CA LYS A 142 20.13 23.08 -29.48
C LYS A 142 18.76 23.74 -29.35
N GLN A 143 17.91 23.28 -28.43
CA GLN A 143 16.57 23.82 -28.19
C GLN A 143 16.62 25.25 -27.63
N LEU A 144 17.57 25.53 -26.74
CA LEU A 144 17.83 26.87 -26.21
C LEU A 144 18.23 27.82 -27.34
N SER A 145 19.14 27.41 -28.23
CA SER A 145 19.56 28.24 -29.37
C SER A 145 18.39 28.52 -30.35
N ALA A 146 17.55 27.52 -30.62
CA ALA A 146 16.39 27.67 -31.48
C ALA A 146 15.32 28.59 -30.89
N THR A 147 15.08 28.50 -29.58
CA THR A 147 14.10 29.34 -28.90
C THR A 147 14.62 30.73 -28.60
N MET A 148 15.92 30.90 -28.35
CA MET A 148 16.55 32.22 -28.37
C MET A 148 16.39 32.87 -29.74
N GLY A 149 16.56 32.14 -30.86
CA GLY A 149 16.27 32.67 -32.20
C GLY A 149 14.82 33.09 -32.38
N LEU A 150 13.86 32.29 -31.92
CA LEU A 150 12.43 32.62 -31.97
C LEU A 150 12.08 33.86 -31.12
N VAL A 151 12.67 33.96 -29.93
CA VAL A 151 12.49 35.10 -29.03
C VAL A 151 13.18 36.35 -29.58
N SER A 152 14.36 36.24 -30.19
CA SER A 152 15.06 37.35 -30.83
C SER A 152 14.28 37.88 -32.04
N THR A 153 13.76 37.02 -32.90
CA THR A 153 12.92 37.45 -34.05
C THR A 153 11.59 38.06 -33.59
N PHE A 154 10.99 37.54 -32.51
CA PHE A 154 9.83 38.17 -31.87
C PHE A 154 10.20 39.52 -31.23
N ALA A 155 11.36 39.62 -30.57
CA ALA A 155 11.86 40.85 -29.97
C ALA A 155 12.23 41.88 -31.04
N GLU A 156 12.78 41.48 -32.18
CA GLU A 156 13.08 42.31 -33.34
C GLU A 156 11.77 42.84 -33.97
N SER A 157 10.77 41.97 -34.10
CA SER A 157 9.41 42.35 -34.53
C SER A 157 8.72 43.30 -33.52
N ALA A 158 9.00 43.15 -32.22
CA ALA A 158 8.55 44.06 -31.17
C ALA A 158 9.39 45.35 -31.10
N SER A 159 10.65 45.32 -31.57
CA SER A 159 11.62 46.43 -31.56
C SER A 159 11.39 47.47 -32.65
N GLY A 160 10.39 47.27 -33.53
CA GLY A 160 9.76 48.36 -34.27
C GLY A 160 9.21 49.48 -33.36
N ARG A 161 9.19 49.28 -32.04
CA ARG A 161 9.12 50.35 -31.03
C ARG A 161 10.48 50.54 -30.35
N PRO A 162 11.07 51.75 -30.38
CA PRO A 162 12.33 52.00 -29.71
C PRO A 162 12.08 52.11 -28.20
N SER A 163 12.49 51.08 -27.45
CA SER A 163 12.73 51.19 -26.02
C SER A 163 14.24 51.24 -25.81
N SER A 164 14.79 52.45 -25.87
CA SER A 164 16.12 52.75 -25.37
C SER A 164 16.10 52.68 -23.85
N LEU A 165 16.44 51.53 -23.27
CA LEU A 165 16.80 51.47 -21.86
C LEU A 165 18.26 51.92 -21.70
N PRO A 166 18.56 52.85 -20.77
CA PRO A 166 19.87 53.46 -20.63
C PRO A 166 20.86 52.48 -19.97
N SER A 167 22.07 52.38 -20.53
CA SER A 167 23.18 51.49 -20.09
C SER A 167 23.47 51.53 -18.58
N SER A 168 23.22 52.67 -17.90
CA SER A 168 23.41 52.82 -16.45
C SER A 168 22.47 51.95 -15.60
N GLU A 169 21.25 51.70 -16.08
CA GLU A 169 20.29 50.88 -15.36
C GLU A 169 20.61 49.39 -15.52
N LEU A 170 21.21 49.02 -16.65
CA LEU A 170 21.81 47.69 -16.88
C LEU A 170 23.00 47.45 -15.93
N GLU A 171 23.91 48.41 -15.79
CA GLU A 171 25.08 48.28 -14.89
C GLU A 171 24.66 48.17 -13.41
N LYS A 172 23.64 48.93 -12.98
CA LYS A 172 23.02 48.76 -11.65
C LYS A 172 22.34 47.41 -11.51
N ARG A 173 21.69 46.91 -12.56
CA ARG A 173 21.08 45.57 -12.57
C ARG A 173 22.15 44.49 -12.46
N VAL A 174 23.28 44.63 -13.16
CA VAL A 174 24.39 43.68 -13.16
C VAL A 174 25.04 43.61 -11.77
N THR A 175 25.34 44.76 -11.15
CA THR A 175 25.90 44.79 -9.78
C THR A 175 24.90 44.29 -8.73
N GLN A 176 23.61 44.56 -8.92
CA GLN A 176 22.54 44.02 -8.06
C GLN A 176 22.33 42.51 -8.27
N LEU A 177 22.56 41.99 -9.49
CA LEU A 177 22.52 40.56 -9.77
C LEU A 177 23.77 39.86 -9.24
N GLN A 178 24.95 40.48 -9.32
CA GLN A 178 26.19 39.98 -8.74
C GLN A 178 26.07 39.85 -7.22
N SER A 179 25.67 40.92 -6.52
CA SER A 179 25.45 40.85 -5.06
C SER A 179 24.37 39.83 -4.65
N LYS A 180 23.32 39.65 -5.46
CA LYS A 180 22.35 38.57 -5.24
C LYS A 180 22.94 37.18 -5.48
N THR A 181 23.82 37.04 -6.46
CA THR A 181 24.52 35.77 -6.74
C THR A 181 25.43 35.41 -5.58
N ASP A 182 26.24 36.35 -5.09
CA ASP A 182 27.10 36.15 -3.91
C ASP A 182 26.29 35.83 -2.64
N ALA A 183 25.14 36.50 -2.46
CA ALA A 183 24.22 36.20 -1.35
C ALA A 183 23.58 34.81 -1.48
N LEU A 184 23.27 34.38 -2.70
CA LEU A 184 22.76 33.04 -2.98
C LEU A 184 23.84 31.97 -2.80
N GLU A 185 25.09 32.25 -3.16
CA GLU A 185 26.23 31.33 -2.94
C GLU A 185 26.55 31.16 -1.45
N THR A 186 26.54 32.25 -0.67
CA THR A 186 26.69 32.18 0.79
C THR A 186 25.51 31.50 1.47
N ALA A 187 24.28 31.68 0.96
CA ALA A 187 23.12 30.94 1.43
C ALA A 187 23.20 29.45 1.06
N ALA A 188 23.62 29.12 -0.16
CA ALA A 188 23.79 27.74 -0.63
C ALA A 188 24.86 27.00 0.16
N SER A 189 26.02 27.62 0.41
CA SER A 189 27.07 27.05 1.27
C SER A 189 26.61 26.85 2.71
N ARG A 190 25.84 27.78 3.28
CA ARG A 190 25.23 27.62 4.61
C ARG A 190 24.22 26.48 4.64
N GLN A 191 23.37 26.36 3.62
CA GLN A 191 22.43 25.23 3.52
C GLN A 191 23.17 23.90 3.32
N GLN A 192 24.27 23.88 2.58
CA GLN A 192 25.08 22.68 2.39
C GLN A 192 25.73 22.24 3.72
N ALA A 193 26.22 23.19 4.52
CA ALA A 193 26.74 22.92 5.86
C ALA A 193 25.65 22.37 6.79
N GLU A 194 24.44 22.92 6.74
CA GLU A 194 23.30 22.43 7.52
C GLU A 194 22.85 21.04 7.07
N ILE A 195 22.82 20.75 5.76
CA ILE A 195 22.55 19.42 5.22
C ILE A 195 23.59 18.41 5.72
N ASN A 196 24.88 18.78 5.75
CA ASN A 196 25.93 17.90 6.26
C ASN A 196 25.75 17.65 7.76
N ARG A 197 25.44 18.67 8.54
CA ARG A 197 25.15 18.54 9.98
C ARG A 197 23.93 17.64 10.24
N LEU A 198 22.85 17.82 9.47
CA LEU A 198 21.65 16.98 9.55
C LEU A 198 21.93 15.54 9.11
N ARG A 199 22.80 15.32 8.12
CA ARG A 199 23.25 13.98 7.71
C ARG A 199 24.02 13.29 8.83
N GLU A 200 24.99 13.97 9.43
CA GLU A 200 25.76 13.46 10.57
C GLU A 200 24.85 13.15 11.78
N ALA A 201 23.92 14.06 12.10
CA ALA A 201 22.93 13.84 13.16
C ALA A 201 22.03 12.63 12.85
N ARG A 202 21.59 12.49 11.59
CA ARG A 202 20.79 11.33 11.14
C ARG A 202 21.58 10.04 11.25
N ASP A 203 22.85 10.02 10.86
CA ASP A 203 23.72 8.84 10.97
C ASP A 203 23.97 8.46 12.45
N ALA A 204 24.16 9.46 13.33
CA ALA A 204 24.29 9.25 14.77
C ALA A 204 23.02 8.62 15.36
N VAL A 205 21.84 9.19 15.09
CA VAL A 205 20.54 8.68 15.54
C VAL A 205 20.27 7.28 14.96
N GLN A 206 20.64 7.01 13.72
CA GLN A 206 20.53 5.66 13.14
C GLN A 206 21.42 4.65 13.86
N SER A 207 22.65 5.03 14.24
CA SER A 207 23.54 4.18 15.03
C SER A 207 22.98 3.89 16.42
N GLU A 208 22.33 4.87 17.05
CA GLU A 208 21.66 4.73 18.35
C GLU A 208 20.42 3.86 18.27
N LEU A 209 19.59 4.05 17.23
CA LEU A 209 18.43 3.22 16.95
C LEU A 209 18.84 1.75 16.77
N LEU A 210 19.88 1.47 15.99
CA LEU A 210 20.40 0.10 15.82
C LEU A 210 20.89 -0.51 17.15
N ARG A 211 21.52 0.28 18.03
CA ARG A 211 21.93 -0.18 19.37
C ARG A 211 20.72 -0.42 20.28
N ALA A 212 19.69 0.42 20.20
CA ALA A 212 18.44 0.26 20.95
C ALA A 212 17.66 -0.98 20.47
N GLU A 213 17.52 -1.16 19.16
CA GLU A 213 16.91 -2.35 18.54
C GLU A 213 17.62 -3.63 19.00
N LYS A 214 18.95 -3.68 18.96
CA LYS A 214 19.74 -4.83 19.47
C LYS A 214 19.51 -5.10 20.95
N ARG A 215 19.27 -4.07 21.78
CA ARG A 215 18.97 -4.21 23.21
C ARG A 215 17.56 -4.74 23.43
N VAL A 216 16.58 -4.23 22.70
CA VAL A 216 15.19 -4.71 22.75
C VAL A 216 15.11 -6.17 22.29
N ASP A 217 15.79 -6.54 21.21
CA ASP A 217 15.80 -7.92 20.74
C ASP A 217 16.41 -8.87 21.79
N ARG A 218 17.49 -8.45 22.49
CA ARG A 218 18.06 -9.21 23.62
C ARG A 218 17.04 -9.42 24.75
N GLN A 219 16.38 -8.34 25.18
CA GLN A 219 15.37 -8.40 26.24
C GLN A 219 14.17 -9.24 25.85
N ARG A 220 13.73 -9.20 24.59
CA ARG A 220 12.64 -10.04 24.09
C ARG A 220 13.00 -11.52 24.12
N MET A 221 14.21 -11.89 23.67
CA MET A 221 14.68 -13.28 23.78
C MET A 221 14.84 -13.75 25.23
N GLU A 222 15.26 -12.86 26.14
CA GLU A 222 15.30 -13.17 27.57
C GLU A 222 13.90 -13.38 28.14
N PHE A 223 12.95 -12.52 27.77
CA PHE A 223 11.55 -12.64 28.16
C PHE A 223 10.87 -13.89 27.58
N ASP A 224 11.14 -14.24 26.32
CA ASP A 224 10.62 -15.44 25.68
C ASP A 224 11.17 -16.70 26.37
N LYS A 225 12.46 -16.71 26.73
CA LYS A 225 13.06 -17.79 27.54
C LYS A 225 12.43 -17.91 28.92
N GLU A 226 12.16 -16.78 29.57
CA GLU A 226 11.53 -16.77 30.90
C GLU A 226 10.07 -17.24 30.83
N ARG A 227 9.35 -16.93 29.75
CA ARG A 227 8.05 -17.52 29.44
C ARG A 227 8.11 -19.03 29.22
N GLU A 228 9.12 -19.49 28.50
CA GLU A 228 9.29 -20.90 28.14
C GLU A 228 9.76 -21.73 29.34
N SER A 229 10.58 -21.14 30.23
CA SER A 229 10.95 -21.75 31.52
C SER A 229 9.77 -21.79 32.49
N LEU A 230 8.98 -20.72 32.60
CA LEU A 230 7.74 -20.70 33.38
C LEU A 230 6.72 -21.73 32.86
N ARG A 231 6.62 -21.89 31.55
CA ARG A 231 5.76 -22.91 30.92
C ARG A 231 6.25 -24.32 31.24
N SER A 232 7.55 -24.58 31.11
CA SER A 232 8.17 -25.88 31.46
C SER A 232 8.05 -26.17 32.95
N GLN A 233 8.17 -25.16 33.81
CA GLN A 233 8.03 -25.28 35.25
C GLN A 233 6.56 -25.58 35.63
N ARG A 234 5.59 -24.94 34.95
CA ARG A 234 4.16 -25.21 35.11
C ARG A 234 3.76 -26.61 34.62
N GLU A 235 4.40 -27.10 33.57
CA GLU A 235 4.25 -28.48 33.08
C GLU A 235 4.90 -29.52 34.02
N SER A 236 6.05 -29.20 34.65
CA SER A 236 6.70 -30.08 35.65
C SER A 236 6.00 -30.14 37.01
N THR A 237 5.38 -29.03 37.44
CA THR A 237 4.64 -28.91 38.70
C THR A 237 3.23 -29.48 38.61
N ALA A 238 2.66 -29.57 37.41
CA ALA A 238 1.39 -30.28 37.17
C ALA A 238 1.51 -31.81 37.30
N ALA A 239 2.71 -32.39 37.22
CA ALA A 239 2.93 -33.83 37.29
C ALA A 239 3.13 -34.38 38.73
N ALA A 240 3.22 -33.52 39.76
CA ALA A 240 3.58 -33.94 41.12
C ALA A 240 2.57 -33.54 42.23
N ALA A 241 1.30 -33.29 41.90
CA ALA A 241 0.27 -32.99 42.89
C ALA A 241 -0.81 -34.09 42.95
N LYS A 242 -0.74 -34.95 43.97
CA LYS A 242 -1.89 -35.72 44.46
C LYS A 242 -2.64 -34.90 45.52
N PRO A 243 -3.97 -35.02 45.64
CA PRO A 243 -4.76 -34.27 46.61
C PRO A 243 -4.71 -34.95 47.98
N ILE A 244 -4.60 -34.15 49.04
CA ILE A 244 -4.96 -34.56 50.41
C ILE A 244 -6.12 -33.67 50.83
N ALA A 245 -7.21 -34.31 51.25
CA ALA A 245 -8.44 -33.70 51.70
C ALA A 245 -8.52 -33.63 53.23
N ASN A 246 -9.36 -32.70 53.67
CA ASN A 246 -10.02 -32.53 54.98
C ASN A 246 -9.34 -31.68 56.07
N GLY A 247 -10.11 -30.70 56.54
CA GLY A 247 -9.88 -30.00 57.81
C GLY A 247 -10.75 -28.75 57.97
N SER A 248 -11.95 -28.92 58.51
CA SER A 248 -12.94 -27.91 58.93
C SER A 248 -12.40 -26.76 59.80
N GLY A 249 -13.04 -25.59 59.74
CA GLY A 249 -12.84 -24.52 60.74
C GLY A 249 -13.75 -23.31 60.53
N HIS A 250 -14.91 -23.35 61.18
CA HIS A 250 -15.95 -22.33 61.23
C HIS A 250 -15.51 -21.10 62.06
N SER A 251 -15.99 -19.91 61.63
CA SER A 251 -16.35 -18.72 62.41
C SER A 251 -15.40 -18.06 63.41
N THR A 252 -15.24 -16.76 63.16
CA THR A 252 -15.22 -15.65 64.13
C THR A 252 -16.14 -15.87 65.33
N PRO A 253 -15.67 -15.56 66.55
CA PRO A 253 -16.47 -14.70 67.42
C PRO A 253 -15.65 -13.75 68.30
N ASN A 254 -16.24 -12.60 68.60
CA ASN A 254 -15.98 -11.80 69.79
C ASN A 254 -17.30 -11.05 70.10
N PRO A 255 -17.66 -10.68 71.34
CA PRO A 255 -17.14 -11.05 72.65
C PRO A 255 -18.23 -11.67 73.57
N ALA A 256 -17.80 -12.38 74.62
CA ALA A 256 -18.64 -12.75 75.75
C ALA A 256 -18.09 -12.12 77.04
N ALA A 257 -19.04 -11.77 77.91
CA ALA A 257 -18.90 -11.11 79.18
C ALA A 257 -18.04 -11.85 80.22
N ALA A 258 -17.52 -11.10 81.20
CA ALA A 258 -17.81 -11.25 82.64
C ALA A 258 -16.87 -10.35 83.46
N ASP A 259 -17.39 -9.55 84.39
CA ASP A 259 -17.24 -9.89 85.81
C ASP A 259 -18.10 -9.02 86.75
N PRO A 260 -18.44 -9.52 87.96
CA PRO A 260 -19.38 -8.93 88.93
C PRO A 260 -18.68 -8.35 90.18
N GLU A 261 -19.48 -8.10 91.23
CA GLU A 261 -19.14 -7.66 92.61
C GLU A 261 -19.05 -6.14 92.81
N SER A 262 -19.47 -5.52 93.92
CA SER A 262 -20.26 -5.86 95.10
C SER A 262 -20.39 -4.55 95.92
N LYS A 263 -21.52 -4.34 96.62
CA LYS A 263 -21.60 -3.95 98.05
C LYS A 263 -22.82 -3.11 98.41
N ALA A 264 -23.51 -3.66 99.40
CA ALA A 264 -24.60 -3.11 100.17
C ALA A 264 -24.18 -1.94 101.07
N GLY A 265 -25.16 -1.14 101.48
CA GLY A 265 -25.03 -0.13 102.52
C GLY A 265 -26.37 0.51 102.86
N SER A 266 -27.18 -0.16 103.67
CA SER A 266 -28.17 0.49 104.56
C SER A 266 -27.43 0.90 105.85
N PRO A 267 -27.82 1.98 106.56
CA PRO A 267 -28.86 1.79 107.58
C PRO A 267 -29.75 3.02 107.93
N GLN A 268 -30.99 2.71 108.36
CA GLN A 268 -31.84 3.28 109.45
C GLN A 268 -31.86 4.81 109.71
N VAL A 269 -33.00 5.45 110.01
CA VAL A 269 -33.74 5.47 111.30
C VAL A 269 -34.99 6.36 111.07
N ALA A 270 -36.22 5.85 111.14
CA ALA A 270 -37.19 5.85 112.27
C ALA A 270 -38.08 7.12 112.45
N SER A 271 -39.32 6.85 112.91
CA SER A 271 -40.44 7.75 113.28
C SER A 271 -41.26 8.29 112.09
N SER A 272 -42.59 8.27 112.03
CA SER A 272 -43.69 8.08 112.99
C SER A 272 -44.87 7.38 112.29
N SER A 273 -45.59 6.53 113.01
CA SER A 273 -46.44 5.46 112.43
C SER A 273 -47.86 5.84 112.02
N GLU A 274 -48.10 6.99 111.38
CA GLU A 274 -49.43 7.25 110.79
C GLU A 274 -49.42 8.20 109.56
N ASP A 275 -48.38 9.04 109.35
CA ASP A 275 -48.29 9.97 108.19
C ASP A 275 -47.39 9.50 107.01
N VAL A 276 -46.75 8.33 107.12
CA VAL A 276 -45.78 7.80 106.12
C VAL A 276 -46.45 6.96 105.03
N ALA A 277 -47.60 6.34 105.33
CA ALA A 277 -48.33 5.53 104.35
C ALA A 277 -48.85 6.39 103.18
N ASP A 278 -49.36 7.58 103.47
CA ASP A 278 -49.94 8.45 102.44
C ASP A 278 -48.86 9.04 101.50
N ARG A 279 -47.69 9.43 102.00
CA ARG A 279 -46.60 9.98 101.16
C ARG A 279 -45.85 8.92 100.33
N VAL A 280 -45.77 7.68 100.83
CA VAL A 280 -45.21 6.56 100.07
C VAL A 280 -46.17 6.18 98.93
N THR A 281 -47.48 6.12 99.18
CA THR A 281 -48.46 5.87 98.11
C THR A 281 -48.49 6.97 97.05
N GLU A 282 -48.27 8.24 97.42
CA GLU A 282 -48.19 9.35 96.47
C GLU A 282 -46.93 9.28 95.58
N LEU A 283 -45.76 8.98 96.17
CA LEU A 283 -44.51 8.83 95.41
C LEU A 283 -44.50 7.56 94.54
N GLU A 284 -45.06 6.46 95.04
CA GLU A 284 -45.30 5.25 94.25
C GLU A 284 -46.28 5.52 93.10
N GLY A 285 -47.30 6.35 93.33
CA GLY A 285 -48.23 6.81 92.29
C GLY A 285 -47.55 7.67 91.21
N LEU A 286 -46.63 8.57 91.58
CA LEU A 286 -45.88 9.39 90.63
C LEU A 286 -44.84 8.58 89.85
N LEU A 287 -44.17 7.63 90.49
CA LEU A 287 -43.25 6.70 89.81
C LEU A 287 -44.00 5.79 88.83
N ALA A 288 -45.15 5.27 89.24
CA ALA A 288 -46.03 4.49 88.36
C ALA A 288 -46.54 5.33 87.18
N ALA A 289 -46.93 6.59 87.40
CA ALA A 289 -47.33 7.50 86.33
C ALA A 289 -46.20 7.81 85.35
N ARG A 290 -44.96 7.97 85.85
CA ARG A 290 -43.77 8.19 85.00
C ARG A 290 -43.34 6.94 84.24
N GLN A 291 -43.42 5.77 84.85
CA GLN A 291 -43.21 4.49 84.16
C GLN A 291 -44.23 4.30 83.05
N LYS A 292 -45.49 4.60 83.30
CA LYS A 292 -46.55 4.52 82.29
C LYS A 292 -46.30 5.45 81.10
N GLN A 293 -45.89 6.70 81.34
CA GLN A 293 -45.52 7.62 80.24
C GLN A 293 -44.30 7.16 79.44
N LEU A 294 -43.32 6.52 80.09
CA LEU A 294 -42.16 5.95 79.41
C LEU A 294 -42.54 4.71 78.59
N GLU A 295 -43.42 3.86 79.10
CA GLU A 295 -43.95 2.70 78.37
C GLU A 295 -44.76 3.16 77.15
N GLU A 296 -45.64 4.16 77.30
CA GLU A 296 -46.39 4.76 76.19
C GLU A 296 -45.45 5.31 75.11
N ALA A 297 -44.45 6.12 75.48
CA ALA A 297 -43.46 6.66 74.55
C ALA A 297 -42.57 5.58 73.89
N GLN A 298 -42.30 4.48 74.60
CA GLN A 298 -41.59 3.32 74.04
C GLN A 298 -42.45 2.58 73.01
N THR A 299 -43.74 2.39 73.28
CA THR A 299 -44.65 1.75 72.31
C THR A 299 -44.85 2.58 71.05
N GLU A 300 -44.95 3.91 71.18
CA GLU A 300 -45.02 4.82 70.03
C GLU A 300 -43.73 4.79 69.21
N ASN A 301 -42.56 4.79 69.85
CA ASN A 301 -41.29 4.63 69.15
C ASN A 301 -41.20 3.29 68.41
N VAL A 302 -41.62 2.19 69.03
CA VAL A 302 -41.63 0.88 68.36
C VAL A 302 -42.54 0.88 67.14
N ASN A 303 -43.73 1.47 67.24
CA ASN A 303 -44.66 1.57 66.11
C ASN A 303 -44.11 2.42 64.96
N LEU A 304 -43.56 3.61 65.28
CA LEU A 304 -42.92 4.47 64.28
C LEU A 304 -41.71 3.78 63.61
N THR A 305 -40.95 2.98 64.37
CA THR A 305 -39.82 2.22 63.81
C THR A 305 -40.30 1.15 62.84
N GLN A 306 -41.39 0.44 63.15
CA GLN A 306 -41.98 -0.57 62.27
C GLN A 306 -42.56 0.04 60.98
N GLU A 307 -43.19 1.20 61.06
CA GLU A 307 -43.65 1.92 59.86
C GLU A 307 -42.49 2.42 59.00
N LEU A 308 -41.44 2.95 59.63
CA LEU A 308 -40.20 3.30 58.94
C LEU A 308 -39.59 2.10 58.21
N ASP A 309 -39.55 0.93 58.84
CA ASP A 309 -38.99 -0.26 58.21
C ASP A 309 -39.84 -0.80 57.06
N ARG A 310 -41.17 -0.71 57.14
CA ARG A 310 -42.07 -1.02 56.00
C ARG A 310 -41.84 -0.08 54.82
N ILE A 311 -41.73 1.22 55.07
CA ILE A 311 -41.48 2.21 54.03
C ILE A 311 -40.09 1.99 53.41
N LYS A 312 -39.06 1.71 54.21
CA LYS A 312 -37.72 1.38 53.70
C LYS A 312 -37.73 0.17 52.78
N VAL A 313 -38.46 -0.89 53.13
CA VAL A 313 -38.57 -2.10 52.27
C VAL A 313 -39.29 -1.80 50.96
N LEU A 314 -40.38 -1.04 50.99
CA LEU A 314 -41.11 -0.65 49.77
C LEU A 314 -40.25 0.21 48.85
N VAL A 315 -39.55 1.21 49.40
CA VAL A 315 -38.62 2.06 48.64
C VAL A 315 -37.49 1.22 48.06
N TYR A 316 -36.92 0.28 48.82
CA TYR A 316 -35.87 -0.61 48.34
C TYR A 316 -36.33 -1.51 47.19
N LEU A 317 -37.52 -2.13 47.29
CA LEU A 317 -38.08 -2.97 46.23
C LEU A 317 -38.37 -2.18 44.95
N GLN A 318 -38.90 -0.95 45.08
CA GLN A 318 -39.16 -0.09 43.94
C GLN A 318 -37.86 0.38 43.26
N GLN A 319 -36.81 0.63 44.07
CA GLN A 319 -35.49 0.98 43.57
C GLN A 319 -34.82 -0.22 42.87
N LEU A 320 -35.02 -1.44 43.37
CA LEU A 320 -34.55 -2.68 42.75
C LEU A 320 -35.25 -2.94 41.41
N ALA A 321 -36.58 -2.83 41.34
CA ALA A 321 -37.33 -2.98 40.10
C ALA A 321 -36.88 -1.96 39.04
N ALA A 322 -36.70 -0.69 39.42
CA ALA A 322 -36.17 0.34 38.53
C ALA A 322 -34.72 0.08 38.11
N SER A 323 -33.91 -0.61 38.92
CA SER A 323 -32.56 -1.03 38.54
C SER A 323 -32.58 -2.17 37.52
N ILE A 324 -33.48 -3.15 37.67
CA ILE A 324 -33.66 -4.27 36.75
C ILE A 324 -34.13 -3.76 35.39
N SER A 325 -35.18 -2.93 35.35
CA SER A 325 -35.66 -2.36 34.06
C SER A 325 -34.60 -1.50 33.36
N ARG A 326 -33.71 -0.83 34.11
CA ARG A 326 -32.57 -0.11 33.53
C ARG A 326 -31.51 -1.06 32.99
N ALA A 327 -31.26 -2.18 33.65
CA ALA A 327 -30.33 -3.21 33.18
C ALA A 327 -30.85 -3.88 31.89
N ASP A 328 -32.13 -4.25 31.85
CA ASP A 328 -32.76 -4.85 30.66
C ASP A 328 -32.70 -3.90 29.45
N ALA A 329 -33.06 -2.62 29.66
CA ALA A 329 -32.98 -1.61 28.61
C ALA A 329 -31.54 -1.35 28.14
N ALA A 330 -30.55 -1.49 29.04
CA ALA A 330 -29.14 -1.38 28.66
C ALA A 330 -28.68 -2.60 27.85
N GLN A 331 -29.12 -3.80 28.22
CA GLN A 331 -28.81 -5.04 27.53
C GLN A 331 -29.42 -5.07 26.13
N GLU A 332 -30.67 -4.65 25.96
CA GLU A 332 -31.31 -4.57 24.63
C GLU A 332 -30.59 -3.55 23.73
N ARG A 333 -30.16 -2.41 24.27
CA ARG A 333 -29.35 -1.43 23.52
C ARG A 333 -27.99 -2.00 23.13
N PHE A 334 -27.38 -2.81 24.00
CA PHE A 334 -26.11 -3.47 23.72
C PHE A 334 -26.28 -4.49 22.57
N GLU A 335 -27.28 -5.37 22.64
CA GLU A 335 -27.58 -6.34 21.58
C GLU A 335 -27.90 -5.65 20.23
N GLN A 336 -28.68 -4.56 20.24
CA GLN A 336 -28.93 -3.78 19.02
C GLN A 336 -27.65 -3.14 18.47
N SER A 337 -26.73 -2.72 19.34
CA SER A 337 -25.45 -2.15 18.91
C SER A 337 -24.51 -3.22 18.34
N GLU A 338 -24.49 -4.43 18.91
CA GLU A 338 -23.73 -5.56 18.36
C GLU A 338 -24.25 -5.98 16.99
N ARG A 339 -25.57 -6.12 16.82
CA ARG A 339 -26.16 -6.43 15.50
C ARG A 339 -25.80 -5.38 14.44
N LYS A 340 -25.78 -4.10 14.81
CA LYS A 340 -25.36 -3.02 13.90
C LYS A 340 -23.85 -3.09 13.59
N LEU A 341 -23.02 -3.42 14.58
CA LEU A 341 -21.59 -3.62 14.38
C LEU A 341 -21.31 -4.78 13.44
N ASP A 342 -22.05 -5.89 13.57
CA ASP A 342 -21.88 -7.05 12.70
C ASP A 342 -22.36 -6.75 11.27
N GLN A 343 -23.51 -6.08 11.09
CA GLN A 343 -23.94 -5.61 9.76
C GLN A 343 -22.92 -4.66 9.10
N LEU A 344 -22.31 -3.76 9.90
CA LEU A 344 -21.26 -2.88 9.40
C LEU A 344 -19.98 -3.65 9.06
N ARG A 345 -19.63 -4.71 9.80
CA ARG A 345 -18.49 -5.58 9.49
C ARG A 345 -18.72 -6.35 8.20
N ASP A 346 -19.89 -6.94 8.03
CA ASP A 346 -20.26 -7.73 6.84
C ASP A 346 -20.28 -6.84 5.58
N SER A 347 -20.96 -5.69 5.64
CA SER A 347 -20.98 -4.74 4.52
C SER A 347 -19.60 -4.17 4.16
N ASN A 348 -18.74 -3.94 5.16
CA ASN A 348 -17.36 -3.50 4.90
C ASN A 348 -16.52 -4.63 4.28
N LEU A 349 -16.76 -5.89 4.66
CA LEU A 349 -16.12 -7.06 4.07
C LEU A 349 -16.57 -7.25 2.62
N GLU A 350 -17.87 -7.22 2.34
CA GLU A 350 -18.43 -7.29 0.98
C GLU A 350 -17.91 -6.17 0.09
N PHE A 351 -17.89 -4.93 0.58
CA PHE A 351 -17.35 -3.79 -0.18
C PHE A 351 -15.86 -3.98 -0.49
N ARG A 352 -15.06 -4.45 0.48
CA ARG A 352 -13.64 -4.74 0.25
C ARG A 352 -13.45 -5.85 -0.77
N GLU A 353 -14.24 -6.92 -0.69
CA GLU A 353 -14.18 -8.01 -1.66
C GLU A 353 -14.57 -7.55 -3.06
N ALA A 354 -15.62 -6.72 -3.19
CA ALA A 354 -16.04 -6.14 -4.47
C ALA A 354 -14.95 -5.25 -5.08
N VAL A 355 -14.36 -4.34 -4.30
CA VAL A 355 -13.26 -3.47 -4.78
C VAL A 355 -12.03 -4.29 -5.17
N LEU A 356 -11.70 -5.33 -4.41
CA LEU A 356 -10.60 -6.24 -4.75
C LEU A 356 -10.90 -7.06 -6.01
N ALA A 357 -12.15 -7.49 -6.22
CA ALA A 357 -12.56 -8.23 -7.41
C ALA A 357 -12.50 -7.34 -8.66
N GLU A 358 -13.00 -6.11 -8.59
CA GLU A 358 -12.96 -5.14 -9.68
C GLU A 358 -11.50 -4.79 -10.05
N SER A 359 -10.66 -4.49 -9.05
CA SER A 359 -9.23 -4.24 -9.27
C SER A 359 -8.52 -5.44 -9.91
N ARG A 360 -8.83 -6.67 -9.47
CA ARG A 360 -8.28 -7.89 -10.09
C ARG A 360 -8.73 -8.05 -11.54
N GLN A 361 -10.00 -7.77 -11.84
CA GLN A 361 -10.54 -7.83 -13.19
C GLN A 361 -9.88 -6.79 -14.10
N GLU A 362 -9.71 -5.55 -13.65
CA GLU A 362 -9.00 -4.51 -14.38
C GLU A 362 -7.55 -4.92 -14.69
N VAL A 363 -6.82 -5.41 -13.68
CA VAL A 363 -5.44 -5.89 -13.86
C VAL A 363 -5.39 -7.04 -14.87
N GLU A 364 -6.35 -7.96 -14.83
CA GLU A 364 -6.41 -9.08 -15.78
C GLU A 364 -6.71 -8.60 -17.21
N THR A 365 -7.64 -7.65 -17.39
CA THR A 365 -7.92 -7.07 -18.71
C THR A 365 -6.70 -6.33 -19.28
N LEU A 366 -5.99 -5.56 -18.46
CA LEU A 366 -4.75 -4.88 -18.87
C LEU A 366 -3.65 -5.88 -19.22
N ARG A 367 -3.49 -6.97 -18.45
CA ARG A 367 -2.54 -8.04 -18.77
C ARG A 367 -2.86 -8.72 -20.10
N GLN A 368 -4.14 -8.99 -20.38
CA GLN A 368 -4.56 -9.56 -21.65
C GLN A 368 -4.32 -8.59 -22.83
N GLN A 369 -4.56 -7.30 -22.64
CA GLN A 369 -4.24 -6.29 -23.65
C GLN A 369 -2.73 -6.19 -23.90
N MET A 370 -1.91 -6.17 -22.85
CA MET A 370 -0.44 -6.19 -22.97
C MET A 370 0.04 -7.43 -23.69
N SER A 371 -0.46 -8.62 -23.32
CA SER A 371 -0.13 -9.87 -23.99
C SER A 371 -0.49 -9.84 -25.49
N LYS A 372 -1.67 -9.32 -25.85
CA LYS A 372 -2.04 -9.14 -27.27
C LYS A 372 -1.07 -8.20 -27.99
N LYS A 373 -0.75 -7.05 -27.39
CA LYS A 373 0.21 -6.08 -27.96
C LYS A 373 1.60 -6.69 -28.11
N ASP A 374 2.06 -7.49 -27.16
CA ASP A 374 3.34 -8.20 -27.24
C ASP A 374 3.35 -9.21 -28.40
N THR A 375 2.26 -9.96 -28.60
CA THR A 375 2.14 -10.87 -29.75
C THR A 375 2.10 -10.13 -31.08
N ASP A 376 1.43 -8.98 -31.16
CA ASP A 376 1.38 -8.16 -32.37
C ASP A 376 2.73 -7.52 -32.66
N LEU A 377 3.45 -7.02 -31.64
CA LEU A 377 4.81 -6.51 -31.78
C LEU A 377 5.78 -7.60 -32.24
N ALA A 378 5.66 -8.82 -31.71
CA ALA A 378 6.44 -9.97 -32.18
C ALA A 378 6.14 -10.29 -33.65
N ARG A 379 4.86 -10.23 -34.06
CA ARG A 379 4.44 -10.44 -35.46
C ARG A 379 4.99 -9.35 -36.38
N ILE A 380 4.91 -8.07 -35.99
CA ILE A 380 5.43 -6.95 -36.78
C ILE A 380 6.95 -7.02 -36.90
N ARG A 381 7.66 -7.39 -35.82
CA ARG A 381 9.12 -7.60 -35.87
C ARG A 381 9.46 -8.75 -36.81
N GLY A 382 8.77 -9.89 -36.71
CA GLY A 382 8.94 -11.01 -37.64
C GLY A 382 8.73 -10.58 -39.10
N ALA A 383 7.62 -9.90 -39.40
CA ALA A 383 7.33 -9.43 -40.76
C ALA A 383 8.36 -8.41 -41.27
N ARG A 384 8.84 -7.50 -40.41
CA ARG A 384 9.91 -6.56 -40.75
C ARG A 384 11.20 -7.30 -41.06
N ASP A 385 11.58 -8.25 -40.21
CA ASP A 385 12.83 -9.01 -40.36
C ASP A 385 12.76 -9.90 -41.62
N ASP A 386 11.60 -10.48 -41.93
CA ASP A 386 11.34 -11.21 -43.18
C ASP A 386 11.45 -10.31 -44.41
N LEU A 387 10.82 -9.12 -44.40
CA LEU A 387 10.90 -8.15 -45.49
C LEU A 387 12.33 -7.63 -45.67
N GLN A 388 13.06 -7.40 -44.58
CA GLN A 388 14.45 -6.97 -44.62
C GLN A 388 15.36 -8.09 -45.14
N GLY A 389 15.07 -9.35 -44.81
CA GLY A 389 15.69 -10.52 -45.42
C GLY A 389 15.46 -10.57 -46.93
N GLN A 390 14.21 -10.46 -47.37
CA GLN A 390 13.86 -10.43 -48.80
C GLN A 390 14.51 -9.27 -49.55
N LEU A 391 14.57 -8.07 -48.95
CA LEU A 391 15.24 -6.91 -49.55
C LEU A 391 16.75 -7.17 -49.73
N ASN A 392 17.40 -7.72 -48.70
CA ASN A 392 18.82 -8.05 -48.78
C ASN A 392 19.10 -9.13 -49.83
N GLU A 393 18.25 -10.16 -49.92
CA GLU A 393 18.35 -11.19 -50.96
C GLU A 393 18.16 -10.61 -52.37
N ARG A 394 17.20 -9.68 -52.55
CA ARG A 394 16.99 -8.98 -53.82
C ARG A 394 18.18 -8.12 -54.21
N ILE A 395 18.71 -7.31 -53.28
CA ILE A 395 19.90 -6.50 -53.50
C ILE A 395 21.11 -7.39 -53.85
N ALA A 396 21.31 -8.50 -53.13
CA ALA A 396 22.38 -9.44 -53.43
C ALA A 396 22.21 -10.06 -54.84
N GLY A 397 21.00 -10.49 -55.18
CA GLY A 397 20.68 -11.06 -56.50
C GLY A 397 20.84 -10.04 -57.64
N ASP A 398 20.46 -8.78 -57.44
CA ASP A 398 20.61 -7.75 -58.47
C ASP A 398 22.07 -7.32 -58.64
N ASN A 399 22.85 -7.25 -57.56
CA ASN A 399 24.31 -7.06 -57.63
C ASN A 399 25.00 -8.21 -58.38
N GLU A 400 24.56 -9.45 -58.20
CA GLU A 400 25.09 -10.60 -58.94
C GLU A 400 24.74 -10.49 -60.43
N LYS A 401 23.48 -10.18 -60.76
CA LYS A 401 23.07 -9.93 -62.16
C LYS A 401 23.91 -8.82 -62.79
N GLU A 402 24.10 -7.69 -62.11
CA GLU A 402 24.90 -6.57 -62.61
C GLU A 402 26.36 -6.97 -62.87
N ARG A 403 26.94 -7.82 -62.02
CA ARG A 403 28.28 -8.39 -62.28
C ARG A 403 28.28 -9.29 -63.51
N THR A 404 27.27 -10.14 -63.67
CA THR A 404 27.17 -11.02 -64.85
C THR A 404 26.94 -10.24 -66.14
N THR A 405 26.11 -9.19 -66.14
CA THR A 405 25.86 -8.34 -67.32
C THR A 405 27.12 -7.58 -67.71
N LYS A 406 27.82 -6.97 -66.75
CA LYS A 406 29.12 -6.33 -67.00
C LYS A 406 30.16 -7.29 -67.58
N GLY A 407 30.20 -8.53 -67.08
CA GLY A 407 31.06 -9.58 -67.62
C GLY A 407 30.72 -9.96 -69.06
N LEU A 408 29.43 -10.10 -69.37
CA LEU A 408 28.94 -10.38 -70.74
C LEU A 408 29.23 -9.22 -71.70
N GLU A 409 29.01 -7.97 -71.27
CA GLU A 409 29.35 -6.78 -72.06
C GLU A 409 30.84 -6.73 -72.42
N ALA A 410 31.72 -7.00 -71.46
CA ALA A 410 33.16 -7.07 -71.70
C ALA A 410 33.52 -8.18 -72.70
N LEU A 411 32.89 -9.35 -72.60
CA LEU A 411 33.09 -10.45 -73.53
C LEU A 411 32.60 -10.12 -74.94
N CYS A 412 31.43 -9.47 -75.07
CA CYS A 412 30.90 -9.02 -76.35
C CYS A 412 31.85 -8.03 -77.03
N LYS A 413 32.35 -7.02 -76.29
CA LYS A 413 33.34 -6.07 -76.81
C LYS A 413 34.62 -6.76 -77.30
N THR A 414 35.15 -7.70 -76.51
CA THR A 414 36.34 -8.47 -76.91
C THR A 414 36.09 -9.29 -78.17
N ARG A 415 34.87 -9.85 -78.33
CA ARG A 415 34.47 -10.57 -79.55
C ARG A 415 34.30 -9.64 -80.74
N GLU A 416 33.71 -8.47 -80.56
CA GLU A 416 33.58 -7.43 -81.60
C GLU A 416 34.96 -6.99 -82.11
N GLU A 417 35.89 -6.70 -81.20
CA GLU A 417 37.27 -6.34 -81.56
C GLU A 417 37.96 -7.47 -82.34
N ARG A 418 37.78 -8.73 -81.93
CA ARG A 418 38.29 -9.90 -82.68
C ARG A 418 37.66 -10.01 -84.08
N ILE A 419 36.37 -9.74 -84.23
CA ILE A 419 35.69 -9.74 -85.53
C ILE A 419 36.29 -8.66 -86.43
N VAL A 420 36.57 -7.46 -85.92
CA VAL A 420 37.22 -6.38 -86.68
C VAL A 420 38.57 -6.83 -87.25
N PHE A 421 39.40 -7.51 -86.45
CA PHE A 421 40.67 -8.06 -86.95
C PHE A 421 40.49 -9.21 -87.95
N LEU A 422 39.47 -10.05 -87.79
CA LEU A 422 39.17 -11.08 -88.80
C LEU A 422 38.69 -10.45 -90.12
N VAL A 423 37.93 -9.36 -90.07
CA VAL A 423 37.50 -8.62 -91.26
C VAL A 423 38.70 -7.96 -91.95
N SER A 424 39.65 -7.40 -91.19
CA SER A 424 40.89 -6.86 -91.78
C SER A 424 41.74 -7.97 -92.43
N GLU A 425 41.83 -9.14 -91.80
CA GLU A 425 42.53 -10.30 -92.36
C GLU A 425 41.91 -10.74 -93.69
N VAL A 426 40.58 -10.82 -93.76
CA VAL A 426 39.85 -11.13 -95.00
C VAL A 426 40.07 -10.04 -96.05
N ARG A 427 40.05 -8.75 -95.67
CA ARG A 427 40.34 -7.62 -96.57
C ARG A 427 41.72 -7.78 -97.20
N ARG A 428 42.73 -8.06 -96.38
CA ARG A 428 44.10 -8.29 -96.80
C ARG A 428 44.24 -9.49 -97.74
N LEU A 429 43.54 -10.60 -97.46
CA LEU A 429 43.56 -11.78 -98.33
C LEU A 429 42.89 -11.51 -99.69
N LYS A 430 41.74 -10.82 -99.70
CA LYS A 430 41.07 -10.38 -100.93
C LYS A 430 41.92 -9.39 -101.73
N GLY A 431 42.61 -8.46 -101.07
CA GLY A 431 43.54 -7.52 -101.69
C GLY A 431 44.71 -8.21 -102.38
N LYS A 432 45.32 -9.21 -101.75
CA LYS A 432 46.36 -10.06 -102.36
C LYS A 432 45.87 -10.77 -103.63
N LEU A 433 44.66 -11.31 -103.61
CA LEU A 433 44.06 -11.95 -104.79
C LEU A 433 43.80 -10.92 -105.91
N ALA A 434 43.25 -9.75 -105.57
CA ALA A 434 42.99 -8.67 -106.52
C ALA A 434 44.28 -8.16 -107.21
N ALA A 435 45.39 -8.05 -106.46
CA ALA A 435 46.69 -7.68 -107.01
C ALA A 435 47.32 -8.80 -107.87
N GLN A 436 47.03 -10.08 -107.57
CA GLN A 436 47.44 -11.20 -108.42
C GLN A 436 46.72 -11.17 -109.78
N ASP A 437 45.42 -10.88 -109.77
CA ASP A 437 44.58 -10.80 -110.95
C ASP A 437 44.73 -9.48 -111.74
N GLY A 438 45.41 -8.47 -111.16
CA GLY A 438 45.59 -7.15 -111.77
C GLY A 438 44.34 -6.27 -111.74
N ALA A 439 43.38 -6.59 -110.88
CA ALA A 439 42.08 -5.91 -110.74
C ALA A 439 42.19 -4.64 -109.89
N GLU A 440 42.86 -3.61 -110.43
CA GLU A 440 43.15 -2.34 -109.75
C GLU A 440 41.89 -1.63 -109.22
N GLY A 441 40.79 -1.67 -109.98
CA GLY A 441 39.52 -1.06 -109.58
C GLY A 441 38.86 -1.75 -108.38
N TYR A 442 39.04 -3.06 -108.21
CA TYR A 442 38.50 -3.80 -107.07
C TYR A 442 39.39 -3.63 -105.83
N LEU A 443 40.70 -3.57 -106.05
CA LEU A 443 41.66 -3.25 -105.00
C LEU A 443 41.45 -1.85 -104.42
N ALA A 444 41.18 -0.84 -105.27
CA ALA A 444 40.81 0.50 -104.81
C ALA A 444 39.50 0.52 -104.02
N PHE A 445 38.53 -0.33 -104.38
CA PHE A 445 37.26 -0.47 -103.65
C PHE A 445 37.43 -1.12 -102.27
N LEU A 446 38.28 -2.15 -102.16
CA LEU A 446 38.58 -2.79 -100.88
C LEU A 446 39.29 -1.84 -99.90
N LYS A 447 40.05 -0.86 -100.42
CA LYS A 447 40.75 0.17 -99.65
C LYS A 447 39.85 1.36 -99.27
N SER A 448 38.78 1.59 -100.02
CA SER A 448 37.81 2.66 -99.75
C SER A 448 36.62 2.16 -98.89
N ASP A 449 35.58 2.99 -98.78
CA ASP A 449 34.38 2.75 -97.96
C ASP A 449 33.59 1.48 -98.30
N GLY A 450 33.92 0.81 -99.41
CA GLY A 450 33.31 -0.45 -99.83
C GLY A 450 33.55 -1.61 -98.85
N GLY A 451 34.70 -1.62 -98.18
CA GLY A 451 35.02 -2.68 -97.22
C GLY A 451 34.93 -4.10 -97.80
N VAL A 452 34.90 -5.11 -96.92
CA VAL A 452 34.83 -6.53 -97.31
C VAL A 452 33.41 -6.98 -97.66
N ASP A 453 32.42 -6.29 -97.08
CA ASP A 453 30.99 -6.62 -97.10
C ASP A 453 30.17 -5.73 -98.06
N GLY A 454 30.78 -4.71 -98.68
CA GLY A 454 30.09 -3.85 -99.64
C GLY A 454 29.94 -4.47 -101.02
N ASP A 455 28.86 -4.12 -101.71
CA ASP A 455 28.57 -4.57 -103.07
C ASP A 455 29.40 -3.78 -104.09
N TYR A 456 30.50 -4.37 -104.56
CA TYR A 456 31.36 -3.77 -105.58
C TYR A 456 30.58 -3.41 -106.86
N ILE A 457 29.59 -4.21 -107.23
CA ILE A 457 28.75 -4.00 -108.42
C ILE A 457 27.95 -2.70 -108.30
N LYS A 458 27.34 -2.43 -107.15
CA LYS A 458 26.59 -1.17 -106.94
C LYS A 458 27.51 0.05 -107.00
N ASN A 459 28.72 -0.06 -106.44
CA ASN A 459 29.71 1.02 -106.54
C ASN A 459 30.14 1.29 -107.99
N LEU A 460 30.28 0.24 -108.80
CA LEU A 460 30.53 0.39 -110.24
C LEU A 460 29.35 1.02 -110.98
N GLU A 461 28.11 0.63 -110.64
CA GLU A 461 26.90 1.22 -111.22
C GLU A 461 26.81 2.73 -110.91
N GLU A 462 27.09 3.15 -109.68
CA GLU A 462 27.12 4.56 -109.28
C GLU A 462 28.24 5.35 -109.99
N ARG A 463 29.43 4.75 -110.12
CA ARG A 463 30.55 5.37 -110.85
C ARG A 463 30.25 5.50 -112.35
N LEU A 464 29.55 4.53 -112.92
CA LEU A 464 29.13 4.56 -114.32
C LEU A 464 28.05 5.62 -114.55
N ALA A 465 27.08 5.75 -113.63
CA ALA A 465 26.07 6.80 -113.67
C ALA A 465 26.71 8.19 -113.63
N THR A 466 27.60 8.44 -112.67
CA THR A 466 28.30 9.73 -112.55
C THR A 466 29.18 10.05 -113.76
N ALA A 467 29.89 9.06 -114.33
CA ALA A 467 30.64 9.25 -115.56
C ALA A 467 29.72 9.55 -116.75
N SER A 468 28.55 8.89 -116.82
CA SER A 468 27.57 9.16 -117.87
C SER A 468 26.97 10.58 -117.76
N ASP A 469 26.74 11.06 -116.54
CA ASP A 469 26.30 12.45 -116.29
C ASP A 469 27.38 13.47 -116.68
N GLN A 470 28.66 13.15 -116.44
CA GLN A 470 29.77 14.00 -116.88
C GLN A 470 29.92 14.03 -118.41
N VAL A 471 29.81 12.87 -119.06
CA VAL A 471 29.87 12.79 -120.53
C VAL A 471 28.70 13.55 -121.16
N THR A 472 27.49 13.43 -120.62
CA THR A 472 26.34 14.19 -121.12
C THR A 472 26.51 15.70 -120.90
N ALA A 473 27.05 16.12 -119.75
CA ALA A 473 27.36 17.53 -119.49
C ALA A 473 28.45 18.09 -120.42
N LEU A 474 29.54 17.34 -120.66
CA LEU A 474 30.59 17.72 -121.60
C LEU A 474 30.10 17.73 -123.04
N THR A 475 29.23 16.80 -123.43
CA THR A 475 28.61 16.77 -124.76
C THR A 475 27.75 18.01 -124.95
N ALA A 476 26.94 18.39 -123.96
CA ALA A 476 26.17 19.64 -123.99
C ALA A 476 27.08 20.89 -124.09
N GLN A 477 28.25 20.89 -123.42
CA GLN A 477 29.24 21.97 -123.56
C GLN A 477 29.84 22.02 -124.98
N ILE A 478 30.20 20.88 -125.57
CA ILE A 478 30.73 20.81 -126.94
C ILE A 478 29.68 21.27 -127.95
N GLU A 479 28.43 20.85 -127.79
CA GLU A 479 27.31 21.30 -128.63
C GLU A 479 27.13 22.82 -128.52
N SER A 480 27.21 23.39 -127.32
CA SER A 480 27.13 24.85 -127.12
C SER A 480 28.29 25.62 -127.76
N LEU A 481 29.50 25.05 -127.79
CA LEU A 481 30.68 25.64 -128.44
C LEU A 481 30.65 25.49 -129.97
N SER A 482 30.08 24.39 -130.46
CA SER A 482 29.94 24.11 -131.90
C SER A 482 28.91 24.99 -132.59
N ALA A 483 27.95 25.56 -131.84
CA ALA A 483 27.00 26.54 -132.36
C ALA A 483 27.63 27.90 -132.73
N GLY A 484 28.90 28.14 -132.38
CA GLY A 484 29.69 29.29 -132.83
C GLY A 484 30.33 29.07 -134.20
N GLU A 485 29.52 28.99 -135.26
CA GLU A 485 29.92 28.51 -136.61
C GLU A 485 31.08 29.27 -137.28
N ALA A 486 31.44 30.49 -136.85
CA ALA A 486 32.49 31.28 -137.48
C ALA A 486 33.91 30.99 -136.97
N ALA A 487 34.08 30.66 -135.68
CA ALA A 487 35.41 30.45 -135.08
C ALA A 487 35.89 29.00 -135.24
N ALA A 488 34.97 28.03 -135.15
CA ALA A 488 35.28 26.61 -135.30
C ALA A 488 35.68 26.27 -136.75
N ALA A 489 35.00 26.81 -137.76
CA ALA A 489 35.34 26.57 -139.17
C ALA A 489 36.67 27.23 -139.58
N ALA A 490 37.02 28.38 -139.00
CA ALA A 490 38.30 29.04 -139.22
C ALA A 490 39.47 28.28 -138.57
N ALA A 491 39.27 27.75 -137.36
CA ALA A 491 40.25 26.88 -136.70
C ALA A 491 40.41 25.54 -137.46
N GLU A 492 39.32 24.94 -137.93
CA GLU A 492 39.35 23.69 -138.69
C GLU A 492 40.06 23.86 -140.05
N THR A 493 39.81 24.96 -140.75
CA THR A 493 40.52 25.26 -142.01
C THR A 493 42.00 25.56 -141.79
N ALA A 494 42.37 26.29 -140.73
CA ALA A 494 43.76 26.51 -140.35
C ALA A 494 44.48 25.18 -140.04
N VAL A 495 43.86 24.32 -139.23
CA VAL A 495 44.39 22.98 -138.90
C VAL A 495 44.53 22.11 -140.16
N ARG A 496 43.59 22.17 -141.10
CA ARG A 496 43.70 21.46 -142.39
C ARG A 496 44.89 21.95 -143.21
N THR A 497 45.11 23.26 -143.27
CA THR A 497 46.28 23.81 -143.99
C THR A 497 47.61 23.44 -143.34
N GLU A 498 47.69 23.44 -142.01
CA GLU A 498 48.86 22.99 -141.26
C GLU A 498 49.10 21.49 -141.46
N LEU A 499 48.05 20.67 -141.47
CA LEU A 499 48.10 19.24 -141.77
C LEU A 499 48.65 18.96 -143.17
N GLU A 500 48.20 19.71 -144.19
CA GLU A 500 48.71 19.60 -145.56
C GLU A 500 50.21 19.96 -145.63
N SER A 501 50.63 20.99 -144.89
CA SER A 501 52.03 21.41 -144.83
C SER A 501 52.91 20.38 -144.12
N ALA A 502 52.42 19.78 -143.03
CA ALA A 502 53.08 18.71 -142.29
C ALA A 502 53.20 17.45 -143.14
N LYS A 503 52.15 17.06 -143.88
CA LYS A 503 52.18 15.93 -144.82
C LYS A 503 53.24 16.11 -145.91
N ARG A 504 53.40 17.33 -146.46
CA ARG A 504 54.46 17.63 -147.43
C ARG A 504 55.86 17.52 -146.83
N LEU A 505 56.04 17.98 -145.59
CA LEU A 505 57.30 17.85 -144.87
C LEU A 505 57.63 16.37 -144.60
N LEU A 506 56.63 15.58 -144.20
CA LEU A 506 56.74 14.14 -143.97
C LEU A 506 57.12 13.39 -145.25
N GLN A 507 56.51 13.71 -146.39
CA GLN A 507 56.91 13.20 -147.70
C GLN A 507 58.36 13.57 -148.06
N LYS A 508 58.82 14.77 -147.69
CA LYS A 508 60.21 15.19 -147.91
C LYS A 508 61.18 14.37 -147.05
N TYR A 509 60.85 14.13 -145.78
CA TYR A 509 61.65 13.27 -144.90
C TYR A 509 61.66 11.80 -145.34
N GLN A 510 60.51 11.26 -145.78
CA GLN A 510 60.41 9.90 -146.34
C GLN A 510 61.27 9.72 -147.60
N ARG A 511 61.41 10.75 -148.45
CA ARG A 511 62.31 10.70 -149.62
C ARG A 511 63.80 10.70 -149.27
N VAL A 512 64.20 11.34 -148.16
CA VAL A 512 65.61 11.48 -147.76
C VAL A 512 66.09 10.27 -146.95
N LEU A 513 65.22 9.70 -146.12
CA LEU A 513 65.56 8.59 -145.23
C LEU A 513 65.19 7.21 -145.81
N GLY A 514 64.48 7.17 -146.95
CA GLY A 514 63.84 5.97 -147.47
C GLY A 514 62.59 5.59 -146.67
N GLU A 515 61.64 4.92 -147.32
CA GLU A 515 60.70 4.08 -146.57
C GLU A 515 61.53 2.96 -145.98
N ASN A 516 61.85 3.04 -144.70
CA ASN A 516 62.54 1.96 -144.00
C ASN A 516 61.47 1.17 -143.24
N PRO A 517 60.72 0.26 -143.91
CA PRO A 517 59.68 -0.53 -143.26
C PRO A 517 60.27 -1.39 -142.14
N GLU A 518 61.54 -1.75 -142.21
CA GLU A 518 62.26 -2.43 -141.12
C GLU A 518 62.33 -1.57 -139.85
N VAL A 519 62.63 -0.26 -139.95
CA VAL A 519 62.61 0.63 -138.79
C VAL A 519 61.18 0.87 -138.29
N ALA A 520 60.18 0.91 -139.18
CA ALA A 520 58.78 1.07 -138.78
C ALA A 520 58.24 -0.19 -138.06
N ASP A 521 58.59 -1.38 -138.52
CA ASP A 521 58.21 -2.64 -137.89
C ASP A 521 59.05 -2.94 -136.63
N ASP A 522 60.33 -2.56 -136.60
CA ASP A 522 61.17 -2.59 -135.39
C ASP A 522 60.66 -1.61 -134.35
N VAL A 523 60.23 -0.39 -134.74
CA VAL A 523 59.61 0.58 -133.82
C VAL A 523 58.25 0.09 -133.32
N LYS A 524 57.44 -0.57 -134.16
CA LYS A 524 56.20 -1.23 -133.69
C LYS A 524 56.48 -2.40 -132.76
N GLN A 525 57.49 -3.22 -133.04
CA GLN A 525 57.89 -4.32 -132.17
C GLN A 525 58.48 -3.82 -130.84
N LEU A 526 59.28 -2.75 -130.88
CA LEU A 526 59.80 -2.08 -129.68
C LEU A 526 58.68 -1.38 -128.91
N ALA A 527 57.70 -0.77 -129.58
CA ALA A 527 56.52 -0.21 -128.94
C ALA A 527 55.66 -1.30 -128.30
N ALA A 528 55.44 -2.44 -128.98
CA ALA A 528 54.71 -3.57 -128.44
C ALA A 528 55.45 -4.21 -127.25
N ARG A 529 56.78 -4.36 -127.32
CA ARG A 529 57.62 -4.81 -126.19
C ARG A 529 57.62 -3.79 -125.05
N LEU A 530 57.66 -2.50 -125.35
CA LEU A 530 57.58 -1.45 -124.35
C LEU A 530 56.21 -1.47 -123.66
N GLU A 531 55.13 -1.65 -124.41
CA GLU A 531 53.76 -1.82 -123.89
C GLU A 531 53.67 -3.07 -123.00
N GLU A 532 54.20 -4.21 -123.45
CA GLU A 532 54.27 -5.45 -122.66
C GLU A 532 55.06 -5.26 -121.36
N GLU A 533 56.27 -4.68 -121.43
CA GLU A 533 57.10 -4.39 -120.26
C GLU A 533 56.46 -3.34 -119.35
N THR A 534 55.73 -2.35 -119.89
CA THR A 534 55.00 -1.37 -119.07
C THR A 534 53.81 -2.00 -118.36
N GLU A 535 53.09 -2.93 -118.99
CA GLU A 535 52.02 -3.69 -118.33
C GLU A 535 52.55 -4.65 -117.27
N VAL A 536 53.68 -5.31 -117.55
CA VAL A 536 54.37 -6.14 -116.55
C VAL A 536 54.84 -5.27 -115.38
N LYS A 537 55.47 -4.13 -115.65
CA LYS A 537 55.89 -3.17 -114.64
C LYS A 537 54.71 -2.67 -113.81
N ARG A 538 53.60 -2.27 -114.43
CA ARG A 538 52.38 -1.83 -113.74
C ARG A 538 51.82 -2.91 -112.82
N LYS A 539 51.76 -4.16 -113.28
CA LYS A 539 51.31 -5.30 -112.46
C LYS A 539 52.28 -5.59 -111.31
N LEU A 540 53.59 -5.46 -111.52
CA LEU A 540 54.59 -5.62 -110.48
C LEU A 540 54.52 -4.50 -109.44
N GLU A 541 54.37 -3.24 -109.87
CA GLU A 541 54.18 -2.09 -108.97
C GLU A 541 52.92 -2.25 -108.11
N LEU A 542 51.80 -2.71 -108.71
CA LEU A 542 50.57 -3.02 -107.97
C LEU A 542 50.79 -4.13 -106.93
N LYS A 543 51.50 -5.21 -107.29
CA LYS A 543 51.82 -6.32 -106.38
C LYS A 543 52.75 -5.89 -105.25
N VAL A 544 53.73 -5.02 -105.53
CA VAL A 544 54.66 -4.50 -104.53
C VAL A 544 53.93 -3.56 -103.56
N ALA A 545 53.15 -2.61 -104.08
CA ALA A 545 52.36 -1.71 -103.26
C ALA A 545 51.36 -2.46 -102.35
N GLU A 546 50.68 -3.47 -102.89
CA GLU A 546 49.79 -4.33 -102.10
C GLU A 546 50.57 -5.20 -101.11
N ALA A 547 51.75 -5.69 -101.47
CA ALA A 547 52.59 -6.45 -100.55
C ALA A 547 52.99 -5.59 -99.34
N GLU A 548 53.48 -4.37 -99.57
CA GLU A 548 53.85 -3.41 -98.52
C GLU A 548 52.66 -3.09 -97.60
N GLU A 549 51.50 -2.75 -98.17
CA GLU A 549 50.29 -2.46 -97.40
C GLU A 549 49.80 -3.69 -96.62
N SER A 550 49.84 -4.87 -97.25
CA SER A 550 49.47 -6.13 -96.58
C SER A 550 50.42 -6.48 -95.43
N THR A 551 51.71 -6.12 -95.53
CA THR A 551 52.67 -6.31 -94.43
C THR A 551 52.42 -5.34 -93.29
N ASN A 552 52.10 -4.09 -93.59
CA ASN A 552 51.72 -3.10 -92.58
C ASN A 552 50.43 -3.50 -91.85
N ALA A 553 49.43 -3.98 -92.58
CA ALA A 553 48.20 -4.52 -92.00
C ALA A 553 48.46 -5.77 -91.13
N LEU A 554 49.40 -6.64 -91.53
CA LEU A 554 49.79 -7.78 -90.70
C LEU A 554 50.44 -7.36 -89.39
N TYR A 555 51.28 -6.32 -89.38
CA TYR A 555 51.87 -5.83 -88.13
C TYR A 555 50.80 -5.29 -87.18
N THR A 556 49.84 -4.51 -87.68
CA THR A 556 48.75 -3.98 -86.84
C THR A 556 47.80 -5.08 -86.36
N GLU A 557 47.51 -6.08 -87.21
CA GLU A 557 46.76 -7.28 -86.84
C GLU A 557 47.48 -8.07 -85.74
N VAL A 558 48.77 -8.38 -85.91
CA VAL A 558 49.52 -9.17 -84.93
C VAL A 558 49.64 -8.42 -83.60
N GLU A 559 49.90 -7.11 -83.61
CA GLU A 559 49.91 -6.30 -82.38
C GLU A 559 48.53 -6.25 -81.71
N GLY A 560 47.47 -6.05 -82.49
CA GLY A 560 46.10 -6.01 -81.99
C GLY A 560 45.65 -7.35 -81.40
N LEU A 561 45.94 -8.45 -82.10
CA LEU A 561 45.66 -9.79 -81.61
C LEU A 561 46.46 -10.13 -80.36
N SER A 562 47.73 -9.73 -80.29
CA SER A 562 48.54 -9.92 -79.08
C SER A 562 47.93 -9.19 -77.88
N LYS A 563 47.46 -7.94 -78.06
CA LYS A 563 46.74 -7.20 -77.01
C LYS A 563 45.43 -7.87 -76.59
N LEU A 564 44.65 -8.41 -77.54
CA LEU A 564 43.43 -9.16 -77.23
C LEU A 564 43.73 -10.47 -76.48
N TRP A 565 44.81 -11.16 -76.84
CA TRP A 565 45.27 -12.35 -76.13
C TRP A 565 45.73 -12.04 -74.72
N ASP A 566 46.51 -10.97 -74.53
CA ASP A 566 46.95 -10.50 -73.19
C ASP A 566 45.74 -10.09 -72.33
N GLY A 567 44.77 -9.39 -72.91
CA GLY A 567 43.51 -9.02 -72.24
C GLY A 567 42.66 -10.23 -71.86
N LEU A 568 42.55 -11.22 -72.75
CA LEU A 568 41.88 -12.49 -72.45
C LEU A 568 42.61 -13.27 -71.36
N GLU A 569 43.94 -13.31 -71.38
CA GLU A 569 44.73 -13.97 -70.34
C GLU A 569 44.57 -13.27 -68.98
N GLN A 570 44.56 -11.93 -68.96
CA GLN A 570 44.35 -11.16 -67.74
C GLN A 570 42.96 -11.40 -67.15
N THR A 571 41.92 -11.44 -67.99
CA THR A 571 40.54 -11.75 -67.55
C THR A 571 40.40 -13.20 -67.10
N LEU A 572 41.05 -14.15 -67.75
CA LEU A 572 41.10 -15.55 -67.31
C LEU A 572 41.80 -15.68 -65.95
N ARG A 573 42.97 -15.04 -65.79
CA ARG A 573 43.71 -15.02 -64.51
C ARG A 573 42.86 -14.42 -63.39
N SER A 574 42.18 -13.29 -63.64
CA SER A 574 41.33 -12.67 -62.63
C SER A 574 40.14 -13.54 -62.23
N GLN A 575 39.52 -14.24 -63.19
CA GLN A 575 38.46 -15.22 -62.90
C GLN A 575 38.98 -16.41 -62.11
N VAL A 576 40.17 -16.94 -62.45
CA VAL A 576 40.79 -18.04 -61.69
C VAL A 576 41.09 -17.63 -60.25
N PHE A 577 41.61 -16.42 -60.02
CA PHE A 577 41.80 -15.90 -58.67
C PHE A 577 40.48 -15.69 -57.92
N ALA A 578 39.45 -15.15 -58.58
CA ALA A 578 38.13 -15.00 -57.99
C ALA A 578 37.51 -16.36 -57.60
N VAL A 579 37.66 -17.39 -58.44
CA VAL A 579 37.22 -18.75 -58.11
C VAL A 579 37.99 -19.30 -56.90
N LYS A 580 39.32 -19.12 -56.85
CA LYS A 580 40.14 -19.52 -55.71
C LYS A 580 39.71 -18.82 -54.41
N ASP A 581 39.44 -17.51 -54.47
CA ASP A 581 39.01 -16.72 -53.31
C ASP A 581 37.60 -17.14 -52.86
N ASN A 582 36.69 -17.40 -53.80
CA ASN A 582 35.36 -17.95 -53.52
C ASN A 582 35.45 -19.35 -52.88
N GLU A 583 36.34 -20.22 -53.35
CA GLU A 583 36.59 -21.52 -52.70
C GLU A 583 37.14 -21.36 -51.28
N ALA A 584 38.04 -20.41 -51.05
CA ALA A 584 38.55 -20.10 -49.71
C ALA A 584 37.43 -19.57 -48.79
N MET A 585 36.56 -18.70 -49.31
CA MET A 585 35.38 -18.20 -48.60
C MET A 585 34.39 -19.32 -48.28
N ILE A 586 34.09 -20.20 -49.24
CA ILE A 586 33.23 -21.37 -49.03
C ILE A 586 33.81 -22.28 -47.95
N LYS A 587 35.12 -22.56 -47.98
CA LYS A 587 35.80 -23.32 -46.91
C LYS A 587 35.67 -22.62 -45.56
N GLY A 588 35.86 -21.30 -45.51
CA GLY A 588 35.63 -20.48 -44.31
C GLY A 588 34.21 -20.64 -43.78
N LEU A 589 33.19 -20.43 -44.63
CA LEU A 589 31.78 -20.59 -44.28
C LEU A 589 31.44 -22.02 -43.85
N GLN A 590 32.04 -23.05 -44.44
CA GLN A 590 31.88 -24.43 -43.99
C GLN A 590 32.43 -24.63 -42.58
N THR A 591 33.60 -24.07 -42.26
CA THR A 591 34.15 -24.15 -40.90
C THR A 591 33.29 -23.38 -39.90
N ASP A 592 32.78 -22.20 -40.28
CA ASP A 592 31.93 -21.40 -39.39
C ASP A 592 30.56 -22.02 -39.22
N LYS A 593 29.99 -22.64 -40.25
CA LYS A 593 28.80 -23.50 -40.15
C LYS A 593 29.04 -24.66 -39.19
N ALA A 594 30.19 -25.33 -39.26
CA ALA A 594 30.54 -26.40 -38.33
C ALA A 594 30.69 -25.90 -36.89
N LYS A 595 31.34 -24.74 -36.68
CA LYS A 595 31.44 -24.09 -35.36
C LYS A 595 30.07 -23.68 -34.83
N ALA A 596 29.21 -23.12 -35.67
CA ALA A 596 27.85 -22.71 -35.31
C ALA A 596 26.98 -23.92 -34.97
N ALA A 597 27.08 -25.02 -35.73
CA ALA A 597 26.41 -26.28 -35.41
C ALA A 597 26.89 -26.84 -34.07
N ASN A 598 28.20 -26.85 -33.80
CA ASN A 598 28.73 -27.30 -32.52
C ASN A 598 28.23 -26.42 -31.35
N LYS A 599 28.20 -25.09 -31.51
CA LYS A 599 27.61 -24.15 -30.53
C LYS A 599 26.12 -24.41 -30.33
N TYR A 600 25.37 -24.66 -31.41
CA TYR A 600 23.95 -25.00 -31.34
C TYR A 600 23.72 -26.29 -30.54
N PHE A 601 24.48 -27.36 -30.81
CA PHE A 601 24.36 -28.60 -30.05
C PHE A 601 24.82 -28.47 -28.58
N GLN A 602 25.78 -27.58 -28.29
CA GLN A 602 26.14 -27.24 -26.91
C GLN A 602 25.01 -26.47 -26.22
N ALA A 603 24.41 -25.48 -26.89
CA ALA A 603 23.27 -24.72 -26.37
C ALA A 603 22.04 -25.60 -26.17
N MET A 604 21.77 -26.56 -27.08
CA MET A 604 20.69 -27.53 -26.94
C MET A 604 20.91 -28.45 -25.73
N ARG A 605 22.13 -28.96 -25.53
CA ARG A 605 22.45 -29.73 -24.31
C ARG A 605 22.32 -28.91 -23.03
N ALA A 606 22.72 -27.64 -23.05
CA ALA A 606 22.54 -26.74 -21.92
C ALA A 606 21.05 -26.46 -21.64
N LYS A 607 20.25 -26.27 -22.70
CA LYS A 607 18.79 -26.14 -22.60
C LYS A 607 18.17 -27.39 -21.99
N GLU A 608 18.52 -28.58 -22.47
CA GLU A 608 18.03 -29.84 -21.92
C GLU A 608 18.40 -30.03 -20.44
N ALA A 609 19.61 -29.60 -20.05
CA ALA A 609 20.04 -29.61 -18.66
C ALA A 609 19.20 -28.65 -17.78
N ILE A 610 18.97 -27.42 -18.25
CA ILE A 610 18.11 -26.45 -17.56
C ILE A 610 16.66 -26.97 -17.47
N GLU A 611 16.12 -27.56 -18.54
CA GLU A 611 14.77 -28.15 -18.51
C GLU A 611 14.67 -29.31 -17.52
N ALA A 612 15.73 -30.13 -17.38
CA ALA A 612 15.79 -31.19 -16.38
C ALA A 612 15.85 -30.62 -14.95
N GLU A 613 16.62 -29.55 -14.73
CA GLU A 613 16.68 -28.81 -13.46
C GLU A 613 15.32 -28.18 -13.12
N CYS A 614 14.67 -27.51 -14.07
CA CYS A 614 13.33 -26.94 -13.91
C CYS A 614 12.30 -28.01 -13.55
N LYS A 615 12.31 -29.18 -14.22
CA LYS A 615 11.44 -30.31 -13.86
C LYS A 615 11.70 -30.82 -12.44
N THR A 616 12.96 -30.84 -12.01
CA THR A 616 13.35 -31.27 -10.66
C THR A 616 12.91 -30.25 -9.61
N ALA A 617 13.11 -28.96 -9.87
CA ALA A 617 12.65 -27.87 -9.04
C ALA A 617 11.12 -27.87 -8.93
N GLN A 618 10.40 -28.05 -10.05
CA GLN A 618 8.94 -28.17 -10.05
C GLN A 618 8.47 -29.33 -9.16
N ARG A 619 9.08 -30.52 -9.28
CA ARG A 619 8.76 -31.64 -8.39
C ARG A 619 9.03 -31.33 -6.92
N SER A 620 10.04 -30.52 -6.61
CA SER A 620 10.31 -30.07 -5.24
C SER A 620 9.25 -29.09 -4.74
N VAL A 621 8.83 -28.14 -5.58
CA VAL A 621 7.74 -27.20 -5.29
C VAL A 621 6.44 -27.96 -5.06
N ASP A 622 6.09 -28.92 -5.91
CA ASP A 622 4.88 -29.73 -5.75
C ASP A 622 4.91 -30.54 -4.44
N LYS A 623 6.09 -31.05 -4.03
CA LYS A 623 6.26 -31.72 -2.73
C LYS A 623 6.07 -30.75 -1.57
N GLN A 624 6.65 -29.55 -1.65
CA GLN A 624 6.48 -28.51 -0.62
C GLN A 624 5.04 -28.03 -0.53
N SER A 625 4.34 -27.87 -1.66
CA SER A 625 2.91 -27.54 -1.70
C SER A 625 2.07 -28.59 -0.96
N LYS A 626 2.31 -29.88 -1.23
CA LYS A 626 1.63 -30.97 -0.51
C LYS A 626 1.94 -31.00 0.98
N LEU A 627 3.15 -30.60 1.40
CA LEU A 627 3.49 -30.48 2.82
C LEU A 627 2.78 -29.30 3.47
N LEU A 628 2.65 -28.17 2.77
CA LEU A 628 1.89 -27.01 3.22
C LEU A 628 0.40 -27.32 3.33
N GLU A 629 -0.17 -28.02 2.36
CA GLU A 629 -1.57 -28.49 2.41
C GLU A 629 -1.81 -29.38 3.64
N ARG A 630 -0.93 -30.35 3.91
CA ARG A 630 -1.01 -31.17 5.13
C ARG A 630 -0.85 -30.36 6.40
N ALA A 631 0.09 -29.41 6.43
CA ALA A 631 0.27 -28.53 7.58
C ALA A 631 -0.99 -27.69 7.83
N HIS A 632 -1.63 -27.20 6.76
CA HIS A 632 -2.88 -26.46 6.84
C HIS A 632 -4.06 -27.33 7.32
N GLU A 633 -4.14 -28.58 6.88
CA GLU A 633 -5.12 -29.55 7.40
C GLU A 633 -4.92 -29.81 8.90
N VAL A 634 -3.67 -29.94 9.36
CA VAL A 634 -3.34 -30.10 10.78
C VAL A 634 -3.69 -28.84 11.58
N GLU A 635 -3.35 -27.65 11.08
CA GLU A 635 -3.74 -26.38 11.69
C GLU A 635 -5.26 -26.27 11.80
N LYS A 636 -6.00 -26.62 10.75
CA LYS A 636 -7.47 -26.62 10.76
C LYS A 636 -8.02 -27.62 11.77
N ALA A 637 -7.45 -28.82 11.87
CA ALA A 637 -7.84 -29.82 12.85
C ALA A 637 -7.59 -29.34 14.29
N LEU A 638 -6.42 -28.75 14.56
CA LEU A 638 -6.09 -28.16 15.86
C LEU A 638 -6.99 -26.98 16.20
N ASN A 639 -7.29 -26.11 15.23
CA ASN A 639 -8.19 -24.99 15.44
C ASN A 639 -9.62 -25.47 15.76
N ASN A 640 -10.10 -26.50 15.07
CA ASN A 640 -11.38 -27.14 15.39
C ASN A 640 -11.39 -27.75 16.80
N GLN A 641 -10.29 -28.38 17.23
CA GLN A 641 -10.15 -28.89 18.60
C GLN A 641 -10.16 -27.76 19.63
N LEU A 642 -9.44 -26.66 19.37
CA LEU A 642 -9.45 -25.48 20.25
C LEU A 642 -10.85 -24.88 20.36
N VAL A 643 -11.55 -24.73 19.24
CA VAL A 643 -12.95 -24.24 19.24
C VAL A 643 -13.85 -25.18 20.05
N SER A 644 -13.70 -26.50 19.90
CA SER A 644 -14.48 -27.47 20.68
C SER A 644 -14.16 -27.40 22.18
N LEU A 645 -12.89 -27.31 22.56
CA LEU A 645 -12.47 -27.24 23.96
C LEU A 645 -12.89 -25.92 24.61
N VAL A 646 -12.76 -24.80 23.90
CA VAL A 646 -13.25 -23.50 24.35
C VAL A 646 -14.77 -23.52 24.46
N GLY A 647 -15.49 -24.12 23.50
CA GLY A 647 -16.93 -24.31 23.56
C GLY A 647 -17.37 -25.11 24.79
N LEU A 648 -16.68 -26.20 25.11
CA LEU A 648 -16.91 -26.99 26.32
C LEU A 648 -16.64 -26.17 27.60
N ALA A 649 -15.52 -25.44 27.66
CA ALA A 649 -15.19 -24.60 28.81
C ALA A 649 -16.20 -23.46 29.02
N VAL A 650 -16.71 -22.86 27.94
CA VAL A 650 -17.78 -21.85 28.00
C VAL A 650 -19.08 -22.48 28.48
N ALA A 651 -19.45 -23.66 28.00
CA ALA A 651 -20.65 -24.38 28.45
C ALA A 651 -20.55 -24.76 29.94
N ASP A 652 -19.39 -25.24 30.40
CA ASP A 652 -19.14 -25.55 31.81
C ASP A 652 -19.20 -24.28 32.69
N SER A 653 -18.62 -23.18 32.23
CA SER A 653 -18.70 -21.88 32.95
C SER A 653 -20.13 -21.36 33.02
N GLN A 654 -20.94 -21.54 31.98
CA GLN A 654 -22.35 -21.18 31.96
C GLN A 654 -23.15 -22.07 32.91
N ALA A 655 -22.95 -23.38 32.89
CA ALA A 655 -23.58 -24.31 33.81
C ALA A 655 -23.22 -24.01 35.28
N GLN A 656 -21.97 -23.65 35.57
CA GLN A 656 -21.54 -23.21 36.91
C GLN A 656 -22.21 -21.89 37.32
N GLN A 657 -22.37 -20.93 36.41
CA GLN A 657 -23.12 -19.70 36.69
C GLN A 657 -24.61 -19.98 36.95
N GLU A 658 -25.24 -20.87 36.19
CA GLU A 658 -26.64 -21.26 36.40
C GLU A 658 -26.83 -22.00 37.73
N GLN A 659 -25.91 -22.89 38.10
CA GLN A 659 -25.90 -23.55 39.42
C GLN A 659 -25.67 -22.54 40.55
N GLY A 660 -24.77 -21.57 40.36
CA GLY A 660 -24.57 -20.46 41.29
C GLY A 660 -25.83 -19.60 41.44
N MET A 661 -26.53 -19.31 40.35
CA MET A 661 -27.74 -18.50 40.38
C MET A 661 -28.92 -19.24 41.02
N THR A 662 -29.08 -20.54 40.74
CA THR A 662 -30.14 -21.38 41.33
C THR A 662 -29.94 -21.60 42.83
N THR A 663 -28.70 -21.83 43.28
CA THR A 663 -28.39 -21.91 44.72
C THR A 663 -28.66 -20.59 45.43
N LEU A 664 -28.28 -19.45 44.84
CA LEU A 664 -28.60 -18.13 45.38
C LEU A 664 -30.11 -17.88 45.46
N LYS A 665 -30.86 -18.31 44.43
CA LYS A 665 -32.32 -18.19 44.37
C LYS A 665 -33.00 -19.04 45.44
N ASN A 666 -32.52 -20.27 45.67
CA ASN A 666 -33.04 -21.14 46.73
C ASN A 666 -32.74 -20.56 48.11
N ALA A 667 -31.52 -20.06 48.36
CA ALA A 667 -31.17 -19.40 49.62
C ALA A 667 -32.01 -18.13 49.87
N THR A 668 -32.30 -17.36 48.81
CA THR A 668 -33.19 -16.20 48.89
C THR A 668 -34.62 -16.62 49.22
N LEU A 669 -35.11 -17.71 48.62
CA LEU A 669 -36.43 -18.26 48.92
C LEU A 669 -36.51 -18.76 50.38
N GLU A 670 -35.48 -19.45 50.86
CA GLU A 670 -35.38 -19.91 52.26
C GLU A 670 -35.40 -18.71 53.22
N LEU A 671 -34.58 -17.69 52.98
CA LEU A 671 -34.60 -16.46 53.77
C LEU A 671 -35.98 -15.77 53.73
N GLN A 672 -36.63 -15.78 52.57
CA GLN A 672 -37.98 -15.23 52.43
C GLN A 672 -39.01 -16.04 53.23
N THR A 673 -38.91 -17.37 53.25
CA THR A 673 -39.77 -18.22 54.09
C THR A 673 -39.51 -18.02 55.58
N GLN A 674 -38.24 -17.87 56.00
CA GLN A 674 -37.88 -17.58 57.38
C GLN A 674 -38.39 -16.20 57.83
N LEU A 675 -38.30 -15.19 56.96
CA LEU A 675 -38.92 -13.89 57.22
C LEU A 675 -40.43 -14.02 57.35
N ALA A 676 -41.10 -14.79 56.48
CA ALA A 676 -42.54 -15.03 56.58
C ALA A 676 -42.92 -15.72 57.90
N THR A 677 -42.17 -16.74 58.35
CA THR A 677 -42.43 -17.41 59.63
C THR A 677 -42.21 -16.48 60.82
N ILE A 678 -41.11 -15.73 60.84
CA ILE A 678 -40.82 -14.76 61.91
C ILE A 678 -41.91 -13.68 61.96
N THR A 679 -42.39 -13.22 60.80
CA THR A 679 -43.51 -12.25 60.77
C THR A 679 -44.82 -12.83 61.29
N ALA A 680 -45.10 -14.11 61.01
CA ALA A 680 -46.29 -14.79 61.54
C ALA A 680 -46.19 -15.00 63.06
N GLU A 681 -45.02 -15.41 63.56
CA GLU A 681 -44.75 -15.53 65.00
C GLU A 681 -44.87 -14.19 65.71
N LYS A 682 -44.33 -13.12 65.12
CA LYS A 682 -44.47 -11.75 65.62
C LYS A 682 -45.94 -11.35 65.73
N ALA A 683 -46.74 -11.57 64.69
CA ALA A 683 -48.17 -11.27 64.70
C ALA A 683 -48.92 -12.08 65.78
N GLN A 684 -48.55 -13.34 66.00
CA GLN A 684 -49.12 -14.17 67.06
C GLN A 684 -48.75 -13.66 68.46
N LEU A 685 -47.51 -13.20 68.66
CA LEU A 685 -47.06 -12.58 69.91
C LEU A 685 -47.78 -11.25 70.16
N GLU A 686 -47.97 -10.41 69.14
CA GLU A 686 -48.73 -9.16 69.22
C GLU A 686 -50.20 -9.44 69.61
N HIS A 687 -50.84 -10.45 69.04
CA HIS A 687 -52.20 -10.85 69.41
C HIS A 687 -52.27 -11.37 70.86
N ARG A 688 -51.27 -12.14 71.31
CA ARG A 688 -51.18 -12.59 72.72
C ARG A 688 -50.99 -11.43 73.68
N LEU A 689 -50.16 -10.45 73.30
CA LEU A 689 -49.95 -9.24 74.08
C LEU A 689 -51.25 -8.43 74.19
N GLN A 690 -51.95 -8.22 73.08
CA GLN A 690 -53.23 -7.50 73.05
C GLN A 690 -54.30 -8.20 73.90
N HIS A 691 -54.36 -9.54 73.84
CA HIS A 691 -55.27 -10.31 74.70
C HIS A 691 -54.88 -10.20 76.19
N SER A 692 -53.59 -10.23 76.53
CA SER A 692 -53.15 -10.03 77.91
C SER A 692 -53.47 -8.62 78.42
N GLN A 693 -53.35 -7.60 77.57
CA GLN A 693 -53.71 -6.23 77.88
C GLN A 693 -55.22 -6.05 78.07
N SER A 694 -56.06 -6.71 77.25
CA SER A 694 -57.52 -6.66 77.44
C SER A 694 -57.93 -7.31 78.77
N VAL A 695 -57.38 -8.49 79.09
CA VAL A 695 -57.62 -9.18 80.37
C VAL A 695 -57.16 -8.33 81.56
N LEU A 696 -56.00 -7.66 81.46
CA LEU A 696 -55.54 -6.74 82.50
C LEU A 696 -56.50 -5.56 82.67
N SER A 697 -56.99 -4.97 81.58
CA SER A 697 -57.95 -3.84 81.64
C SER A 697 -59.29 -4.26 82.26
N GLU A 698 -59.80 -5.45 81.93
CA GLU A 698 -61.02 -6.01 82.52
C GLU A 698 -60.83 -6.29 84.02
N THR A 699 -59.68 -6.86 84.41
CA THR A 699 -59.36 -7.13 85.81
C THR A 699 -59.23 -5.85 86.62
N GLN A 700 -58.59 -4.81 86.06
CA GLN A 700 -58.52 -3.49 86.68
C GLN A 700 -59.90 -2.85 86.83
N GLN A 701 -60.79 -3.01 85.85
CA GLN A 701 -62.16 -2.51 85.93
C GLN A 701 -62.99 -3.25 86.98
N GLN A 702 -62.81 -4.57 87.10
CA GLN A 702 -63.41 -5.38 88.16
C GLN A 702 -62.87 -5.02 89.55
N SER A 703 -61.58 -4.69 89.68
CA SER A 703 -61.02 -4.19 90.95
C SER A 703 -61.67 -2.86 91.33
N LYS A 704 -61.71 -1.89 90.41
CA LYS A 704 -62.32 -0.57 90.64
C LYS A 704 -63.80 -0.69 91.03
N SER A 705 -64.55 -1.58 90.40
CA SER A 705 -65.95 -1.80 90.75
C SER A 705 -66.09 -2.41 92.16
N ARG A 706 -65.25 -3.37 92.53
CA ARG A 706 -65.21 -3.92 93.90
C ARG A 706 -64.80 -2.90 94.95
N ASP A 707 -63.83 -2.05 94.65
CA ASP A 707 -63.42 -0.97 95.55
C ASP A 707 -64.56 0.03 95.76
N SER A 708 -65.27 0.41 94.68
CA SER A 708 -66.45 1.28 94.78
C SER A 708 -67.59 0.65 95.59
N GLN A 709 -67.80 -0.66 95.46
CA GLN A 709 -68.79 -1.40 96.22
C GLN A 709 -68.41 -1.51 97.71
N ALA A 710 -67.14 -1.75 98.02
CA ALA A 710 -66.64 -1.78 99.39
C ALA A 710 -66.75 -0.41 100.08
N VAL A 711 -66.54 0.69 99.36
CA VAL A 711 -66.78 2.05 99.86
C VAL A 711 -68.27 2.30 100.10
N ALA A 712 -69.15 1.87 99.20
CA ALA A 712 -70.60 1.97 99.39
C ALA A 712 -71.07 1.18 100.62
N ASP A 713 -70.57 -0.03 100.82
CA ASP A 713 -70.88 -0.87 101.98
C ASP A 713 -70.38 -0.27 103.29
N ARG A 714 -69.18 0.33 103.30
CA ARG A 714 -68.67 1.09 104.47
C ARG A 714 -69.59 2.27 104.81
N ASN A 715 -70.00 3.03 103.80
CA ASN A 715 -70.91 4.17 103.98
C ASN A 715 -72.32 3.74 104.43
N ALA A 716 -72.78 2.56 104.02
CA ALA A 716 -74.04 1.99 104.52
C ALA A 716 -73.92 1.57 105.99
N ARG A 717 -72.79 0.96 106.37
CA ARG A 717 -72.51 0.57 107.76
C ARG A 717 -72.43 1.77 108.70
N THR A 718 -71.76 2.85 108.31
CA THR A 718 -71.69 4.07 109.13
C THR A 718 -73.07 4.68 109.36
N LYS A 719 -73.90 4.77 108.33
CA LYS A 719 -75.31 5.24 108.46
C LYS A 719 -76.13 4.36 109.40
N ALA A 720 -76.05 3.04 109.25
CA ALA A 720 -76.76 2.11 110.15
C ALA A 720 -76.29 2.23 111.61
N GLN A 721 -75.01 2.54 111.82
CA GLN A 721 -74.42 2.74 113.14
C GLN A 721 -74.91 4.05 113.79
N GLU A 722 -75.02 5.14 113.01
CA GLU A 722 -75.62 6.41 113.44
C GLU A 722 -77.10 6.25 113.82
N GLU A 723 -77.87 5.48 113.03
CA GLU A 723 -79.27 5.15 113.33
C GLU A 723 -79.40 4.36 114.64
N LEU A 724 -78.52 3.39 114.88
CA LEU A 724 -78.50 2.59 116.11
C LEU A 724 -78.18 3.46 117.34
N GLU A 725 -77.22 4.38 117.26
CA GLU A 725 -76.90 5.30 118.34
C GLU A 725 -78.06 6.25 118.67
N SER A 726 -78.79 6.70 117.65
CA SER A 726 -79.97 7.54 117.83
C SER A 726 -81.11 6.79 118.56
N ALA A 727 -81.33 5.51 118.22
CA ALA A 727 -82.30 4.64 118.88
C ALA A 727 -81.89 4.27 120.32
N GLN A 728 -80.59 4.12 120.61
CA GLN A 728 -80.12 3.89 121.97
C GLN A 728 -80.36 5.11 122.89
N LYS A 729 -80.23 6.32 122.36
CA LYS A 729 -80.52 7.56 123.11
C LYS A 729 -82.00 7.71 123.46
N THR A 730 -82.92 7.23 122.61
CA THR A 730 -84.37 7.25 122.90
C THR A 730 -84.77 6.19 123.94
N VAL A 731 -84.19 4.99 123.89
CA VAL A 731 -84.44 3.92 124.88
C VAL A 731 -83.97 4.32 126.29
N LYS A 732 -82.82 4.99 126.43
CA LYS A 732 -82.33 5.48 127.74
C LYS A 732 -83.28 6.52 128.36
N LYS A 733 -83.88 7.39 127.56
CA LYS A 733 -84.88 8.37 128.03
C LYS A 733 -86.19 7.73 128.52
N LEU A 734 -86.58 6.59 127.94
CA LEU A 734 -87.79 5.87 128.34
C LEU A 734 -87.59 5.05 129.62
N ARG A 735 -86.40 4.45 129.84
CA ARG A 735 -86.09 3.73 131.09
C ARG A 735 -86.07 4.64 132.33
N ALA A 736 -85.51 5.86 132.22
CA ALA A 736 -85.52 6.83 133.32
C ALA A 736 -86.94 7.27 133.75
N LYS A 737 -87.92 7.20 132.84
CA LYS A 737 -89.35 7.47 133.14
C LYS A 737 -90.06 6.28 133.78
N GLN A 738 -89.54 5.06 133.64
CA GLN A 738 -90.12 3.85 134.20
C GLN A 738 -89.63 3.59 135.63
N ASP A 739 -88.36 3.89 135.93
CA ASP A 739 -87.80 3.74 137.27
C ASP A 739 -88.38 4.73 138.30
N THR A 740 -88.89 5.88 137.83
CA THR A 740 -89.59 6.86 138.67
C THR A 740 -91.04 6.47 138.99
N LEU A 741 -91.65 5.56 138.22
CA LEU A 741 -93.01 5.07 138.45
C LEU A 741 -93.07 3.82 139.36
N LEU A 742 -91.96 3.12 139.58
CA LEU A 742 -91.91 1.88 140.35
C LEU A 742 -91.48 2.03 141.82
N ALA A 743 -90.98 3.20 142.23
CA ALA A 743 -90.65 3.48 143.65
C ALA A 743 -91.83 4.01 144.48
N ALA A 744 -93.04 4.12 143.90
CA ALA A 744 -94.22 4.71 144.52
C ALA A 744 -95.17 3.69 145.21
N THR A 745 -94.72 2.47 145.53
CA THR A 745 -95.57 1.45 146.19
C THR A 745 -94.82 0.60 147.22
N ALA A 746 -94.35 1.20 148.32
CA ALA A 746 -94.32 0.58 149.66
C ALA A 746 -93.72 1.55 150.70
N SER A 747 -94.51 1.89 151.72
CA SER A 747 -94.22 2.78 152.87
C SER A 747 -94.20 4.27 152.53
N GLY A 748 -95.07 5.15 152.99
CA GLY A 748 -96.12 5.13 154.00
C GLY A 748 -96.30 6.60 154.44
N ASN A 749 -97.54 7.10 154.46
CA ASN A 749 -97.98 8.46 154.80
C ASN A 749 -97.78 9.59 153.77
N GLY A 750 -98.90 9.98 153.15
CA GLY A 750 -99.50 11.30 153.36
C GLY A 750 -98.92 12.53 152.65
N ASN A 751 -99.71 13.09 151.73
CA ASN A 751 -99.69 14.51 151.28
C ASN A 751 -98.58 14.99 150.34
N VAL A 752 -98.54 14.45 149.11
CA VAL A 752 -97.73 15.03 148.00
C VAL A 752 -98.57 15.33 146.75
N ALA A 753 -99.88 15.51 146.91
CA ALA A 753 -100.78 16.05 145.87
C ALA A 753 -101.00 17.57 145.96
N ALA A 754 -100.45 18.24 146.99
CA ALA A 754 -100.60 19.69 147.19
C ALA A 754 -99.34 20.52 146.85
N GLN A 755 -98.15 19.91 146.80
CA GLN A 755 -96.88 20.64 146.62
C GLN A 755 -96.44 20.82 145.17
N THR A 756 -96.86 19.96 144.25
CA THR A 756 -96.62 20.14 142.81
C THR A 756 -97.49 21.23 142.20
N ALA A 757 -98.71 21.45 142.73
CA ALA A 757 -99.58 22.55 142.30
C ALA A 757 -99.03 23.94 142.69
N ILE A 758 -98.25 24.06 143.78
CA ILE A 758 -97.65 25.33 144.21
C ILE A 758 -96.46 25.72 143.32
N ALA A 759 -95.66 24.75 142.88
CA ALA A 759 -94.56 25.00 141.95
C ALA A 759 -95.04 25.32 140.52
N GLU A 760 -96.16 24.73 140.09
CA GLU A 760 -96.82 25.11 138.82
C GLU A 760 -97.43 26.52 138.88
N ARG A 761 -97.94 26.95 140.04
CA ARG A 761 -98.42 28.32 140.25
C ARG A 761 -97.29 29.36 140.11
N ASP A 762 -96.13 29.13 140.69
CA ASP A 762 -95.04 30.12 140.72
C ASP A 762 -94.31 30.28 139.37
N LYS A 763 -94.25 29.21 138.55
CA LYS A 763 -93.74 29.31 137.17
C LYS A 763 -94.71 30.05 136.25
N CYS A 764 -96.02 29.81 136.37
CA CYS A 764 -97.03 30.55 135.61
C CYS A 764 -97.07 32.04 136.00
N MET A 765 -96.83 32.38 137.27
CA MET A 765 -96.72 33.77 137.69
C MET A 765 -95.49 34.50 137.12
N LYS A 766 -94.36 33.81 136.88
CA LYS A 766 -93.17 34.43 136.25
C LYS A 766 -93.37 34.76 134.77
N LEU A 767 -94.18 34.00 134.06
CA LEU A 767 -94.48 34.27 132.63
C LEU A 767 -95.36 35.52 132.44
N LEU A 768 -96.22 35.80 133.42
CA LEU A 768 -97.18 36.90 133.37
C LEU A 768 -96.59 38.23 133.86
N LYS A 769 -95.45 38.24 134.56
CA LYS A 769 -94.83 39.45 135.13
C LYS A 769 -93.76 40.07 134.20
N CYS A 770 -93.69 41.39 134.17
CA CYS A 770 -92.77 42.15 133.33
C CYS A 770 -91.30 41.88 133.72
N SER A 771 -90.51 41.50 132.73
CA SER A 771 -89.09 41.13 132.89
C SER A 771 -88.16 42.29 133.25
N CYS A 772 -88.65 43.53 133.28
CA CYS A 772 -87.85 44.69 133.72
C CYS A 772 -88.12 45.10 135.18
N CYS A 773 -89.28 44.79 135.77
CA CYS A 773 -89.62 45.26 137.11
C CYS A 773 -90.12 44.18 138.08
N ASP A 774 -90.38 42.94 137.61
CA ASP A 774 -90.77 41.76 138.41
C ASP A 774 -92.00 41.91 139.35
N LEU A 775 -92.69 43.04 139.28
CA LEU A 775 -93.83 43.39 140.13
C LEU A 775 -95.15 43.38 139.34
N ASN A 776 -95.17 43.99 138.15
CA ASN A 776 -96.39 44.25 137.39
C ASN A 776 -96.62 43.27 136.23
N PHE A 777 -97.88 43.02 135.89
CA PHE A 777 -98.27 42.11 134.80
C PHE A 777 -98.02 42.71 133.40
N LYS A 778 -97.66 41.86 132.43
CA LYS A 778 -97.39 42.25 131.03
C LYS A 778 -98.67 42.71 130.33
N GLN A 779 -98.69 43.93 129.81
CA GLN A 779 -99.86 44.54 129.14
C GLN A 779 -99.55 45.09 127.74
N GLN A 780 -98.27 45.28 127.39
CA GLN A 780 -97.87 45.88 126.11
C GLN A 780 -96.87 45.01 125.34
N VAL A 781 -96.99 45.04 124.00
CA VAL A 781 -96.11 44.35 123.02
C VAL A 781 -95.47 45.39 122.10
N ILE A 782 -94.15 45.29 121.91
CA ILE A 782 -93.46 46.05 120.85
C ILE A 782 -93.56 45.26 119.54
N VAL A 783 -94.36 45.76 118.60
CA VAL A 783 -94.78 45.03 117.37
C VAL A 783 -93.61 44.68 116.42
N LYS A 784 -92.45 45.37 116.51
CA LYS A 784 -91.28 45.07 115.66
C LYS A 784 -90.34 43.97 116.16
N CYS A 785 -90.28 43.73 117.46
CA CYS A 785 -89.33 42.77 118.04
C CYS A 785 -89.96 41.79 119.04
N MET A 786 -91.29 41.77 119.16
CA MET A 786 -92.07 40.77 119.90
C MET A 786 -91.71 40.60 121.40
N HIS A 787 -91.11 41.61 122.03
CA HIS A 787 -90.91 41.63 123.47
C HIS A 787 -92.12 42.22 124.21
N THR A 788 -92.43 41.68 125.40
CA THR A 788 -93.62 42.00 126.21
C THR A 788 -93.26 42.60 127.58
N PHE A 789 -93.85 43.74 127.94
CA PHE A 789 -93.56 44.51 129.17
C PHE A 789 -94.85 45.02 129.85
N CYS A 790 -94.74 45.55 131.07
CA CYS A 790 -95.83 46.30 131.73
C CYS A 790 -95.90 47.74 131.23
N LYS A 791 -96.99 48.44 131.54
CA LYS A 791 -97.27 49.81 131.05
C LYS A 791 -96.43 50.89 131.75
N GLU A 792 -96.01 50.62 132.99
CA GLU A 792 -94.99 51.37 133.74
C GLU A 792 -93.60 50.87 133.35
#